data_AF-A0A959U0C9-F1
#
_entry.id   AF-A0A959U0C9-F1
#
_cell.length_a   1.000
_cell.length_b   1.000
_cell.length_c   1.000
_cell.angle_alpha   90.00
_cell.angle_beta   90.00
_cell.angle_gamma   90.00
#
_symmetry.space_group_name_H-M   'P 1'
#
loop_
_entity.id
_entity.type
_entity.pdbx_description
1 polymer ?
#
loop_
_entity_poly.entity_id
_entity_poly.type
_entity_poly.pdbx_seq_one_letter_code
_entity_poly.pdbx_strand_id
1 'polypeptide(L)'
;MLTRSICLLNGLLLACATFGQGGDAQLRSKADALFGQEKFAEAMPMYSQLVSLEPSDRQLNYHFGTCLLFSGDDHEKSIGFLKYSVEDPGIPALAWYYLGRAYHLNYRFADALNAYQRFRGTGDKKAIADHPVDALEKQARNGQLLLNNLKDVTVHNKVEVDANEFFRYYDLEGIGGRIVVTPEELLSSYDKKSGERFLVYLPEEPGPFFFSSYGKDGRTGRDIYRAERMPNGTFSAPIRLAGFINTDQDEDFPVLQPDGKTFYFASKGHSSMGGYDVFKSTFDKGMDVFGPPENLDFAVNTPDDDLFYLVDAAGEQACFASGRSSRQDMLHVYRISTRQVPLTLTVLKGTFASEFNADDRKAKITVEDGLTREVITTVSTDINGSYILSLPRSGRYRFLVEAGPSGRMHAGIVEVPASDVPRAYRQELTLVDQSGQERLIIKNYFDDPLDEDMIALALAEIKRRARLDIGEAREVVAQEPEQEVAPMDLIGQAGFSGDMTKQGAVELSRAFEQEDRQRMNELEERTGEAYTVALRSVQEADTHGKRAGELLTQAEAAGSEETRNELTKDAARERTLAKQANLRARAAIEAGEELELKRMASAASAQRSGVLATELAAAVSASNDQETLVKLTALKAEQDARSGPEREIPVSEQMRRAASEADREVEKRMASANAQRTEHTELLDRIARLKTERDATRNKSRSAELDRQITEYTQQAQYLDDEVNAAFRKADQAETEARIAQAKADLVANLEQGAAGNIAATEMDLAAVNALKSRVAGNDERVAELVIDQRFEAELAAEERRLEAETFDWELALAEDGAPTARTGTRSASGSPVEAMQGRETTMAYQDPEHATQDATQADATTVTDGPGTERSVGGNAGAPAGGDVLLATAAAGVPVPDDRTGSDRSPIEPNTTADAPTVVVPGGLTPEQIREQEEEQRTIGPEPAELTREQQLFVLENRLAELKQLQNATKDKEEKAAIQERIDRLSEDIAKLNTKPEPGAEPVAIVEEVQQVGSDDMAASASVETADLLSFDPDMPEEELQELIRQGHTSDMARAATIADLDQRNAVIT
;
A
#
# COMPACT_ATOMS: atom_id res chain seq x y z
N MET A 1 78.30 -31.33 30.37
CA MET A 1 77.20 -30.36 30.64
C MET A 1 76.16 -30.33 29.53
N LEU A 2 76.53 -30.21 28.24
CA LEU A 2 75.58 -30.11 27.09
C LEU A 2 74.34 -31.02 27.17
N THR A 3 74.48 -32.29 27.51
CA THR A 3 73.37 -33.26 27.58
C THR A 3 72.30 -32.95 28.64
N ARG A 4 72.57 -32.11 29.65
CA ARG A 4 71.52 -31.65 30.59
C ARG A 4 70.76 -30.42 30.06
N SER A 5 71.40 -29.55 29.28
CA SER A 5 70.76 -28.36 28.71
C SER A 5 69.72 -28.71 27.63
N ILE A 6 70.02 -29.70 26.78
CA ILE A 6 69.13 -30.09 25.66
C ILE A 6 67.83 -30.74 26.17
N CYS A 7 67.88 -31.55 27.23
CA CYS A 7 66.67 -32.14 27.83
C CYS A 7 65.79 -31.10 28.53
N LEU A 8 66.39 -30.09 29.19
CA LEU A 8 65.62 -29.01 29.82
C LEU A 8 64.93 -28.10 28.79
N LEU A 9 65.60 -27.79 27.67
CA LEU A 9 65.00 -26.94 26.63
C LEU A 9 63.83 -27.63 25.91
N ASN A 10 63.97 -28.92 25.59
CA ASN A 10 62.87 -29.70 25.01
C ASN A 10 61.74 -29.94 26.01
N GLY A 11 62.05 -30.17 27.29
CA GLY A 11 61.03 -30.32 28.34
C GLY A 11 60.18 -29.06 28.53
N LEU A 12 60.79 -27.87 28.41
CA LEU A 12 60.06 -26.61 28.55
C LEU A 12 59.19 -26.29 27.32
N LEU A 13 59.69 -26.56 26.11
CA LEU A 13 58.92 -26.42 24.87
C LEU A 13 57.72 -27.37 24.81
N LEU A 14 57.89 -28.63 25.26
CA LEU A 14 56.79 -29.59 25.28
C LEU A 14 55.75 -29.26 26.36
N ALA A 15 56.16 -28.70 27.51
CA ALA A 15 55.24 -28.25 28.55
C ALA A 15 54.36 -27.07 28.08
N CYS A 16 54.93 -26.07 27.39
CA CYS A 16 54.16 -24.94 26.86
C CYS A 16 53.14 -25.40 25.79
N ALA A 17 53.46 -26.39 24.96
CA ALA A 17 52.52 -26.93 23.98
C ALA A 17 51.30 -27.60 24.63
N THR A 18 51.50 -28.34 25.73
CA THR A 18 50.41 -29.08 26.40
C THR A 18 49.45 -28.21 27.23
N PHE A 19 49.85 -27.01 27.64
CA PHE A 19 49.00 -26.12 28.45
C PHE A 19 48.11 -25.18 27.62
N GLY A 20 48.45 -24.90 26.36
CA GLY A 20 47.59 -24.11 25.46
C GLY A 20 46.35 -24.90 25.03
N GLN A 21 46.55 -25.99 24.30
CA GLN A 21 45.46 -26.74 23.63
C GLN A 21 44.37 -27.28 24.58
N GLY A 22 44.67 -27.48 25.87
CA GLY A 22 43.66 -27.86 26.87
C GLY A 22 42.71 -26.73 27.24
N GLY A 23 43.19 -25.47 27.24
CA GLY A 23 42.39 -24.28 27.51
C GLY A 23 41.43 -23.98 26.37
N ASP A 24 41.94 -23.96 25.14
CA ASP A 24 41.15 -23.59 23.94
C ASP A 24 40.04 -24.60 23.64
N ALA A 25 40.31 -25.90 23.84
CA ALA A 25 39.29 -26.94 23.72
C ALA A 25 38.18 -26.83 24.80
N GLN A 26 38.54 -26.46 26.03
CA GLN A 26 37.57 -26.22 27.11
C GLN A 26 36.78 -24.93 26.89
N LEU A 27 37.41 -23.89 26.32
CA LEU A 27 36.78 -22.64 25.91
C LEU A 27 35.73 -22.90 24.82
N ARG A 28 36.11 -23.62 23.74
CA ARG A 28 35.21 -24.03 22.66
C ARG A 28 34.05 -24.88 23.16
N SER A 29 34.31 -25.91 23.98
CA SER A 29 33.24 -26.75 24.53
C SER A 29 32.24 -25.98 25.41
N LYS A 30 32.64 -24.90 26.08
CA LYS A 30 31.70 -24.03 26.82
C LYS A 30 30.96 -23.06 25.88
N ALA A 31 31.63 -22.52 24.85
CA ALA A 31 31.00 -21.67 23.84
C ALA A 31 29.90 -22.44 23.08
N ASP A 32 30.22 -23.65 22.58
CA ASP A 32 29.29 -24.54 21.89
C ASP A 32 28.11 -24.94 22.79
N ALA A 33 28.33 -25.13 24.09
CA ALA A 33 27.27 -25.40 25.05
C ALA A 33 26.34 -24.20 25.32
N LEU A 34 26.87 -22.97 25.29
CA LEU A 34 26.05 -21.74 25.41
C LEU A 34 25.28 -21.46 24.11
N PHE A 35 25.91 -21.72 22.95
CA PHE A 35 25.27 -21.60 21.64
C PHE A 35 24.07 -22.55 21.50
N GLY A 36 24.23 -23.81 21.92
CA GLY A 36 23.14 -24.79 21.98
C GLY A 36 22.09 -24.52 23.06
N GLN A 37 22.20 -23.41 23.80
CA GLN A 37 21.19 -22.85 24.71
C GLN A 37 20.70 -21.47 24.23
N GLU A 38 21.06 -21.05 23.01
CA GLU A 38 20.73 -19.74 22.41
C GLU A 38 21.19 -18.54 23.25
N LYS A 39 22.17 -18.76 24.14
CA LYS A 39 22.80 -17.75 25.00
C LYS A 39 23.88 -16.98 24.23
N PHE A 40 23.48 -16.39 23.11
CA PHE A 40 24.39 -15.76 22.14
C PHE A 40 25.27 -14.67 22.77
N ALA A 41 24.72 -13.81 23.64
CA ALA A 41 25.49 -12.80 24.38
C ALA A 41 26.59 -13.39 25.30
N GLU A 42 26.32 -14.53 25.96
CA GLU A 42 27.33 -15.20 26.80
C GLU A 42 28.39 -15.94 25.95
N ALA A 43 28.00 -16.43 24.77
CA ALA A 43 28.88 -17.16 23.86
C ALA A 43 29.77 -16.23 23.00
N MET A 44 29.27 -15.04 22.62
CA MET A 44 29.94 -14.06 21.77
C MET A 44 31.40 -13.76 22.17
N PRO A 45 31.74 -13.39 23.43
CA PRO A 45 33.13 -13.11 23.79
C PRO A 45 34.03 -14.34 23.69
N MET A 46 33.48 -15.55 23.88
CA MET A 46 34.21 -16.80 23.79
C MET A 46 34.54 -17.14 22.32
N TYR A 47 33.56 -17.00 21.42
CA TYR A 47 33.79 -17.16 19.99
C TYR A 47 34.65 -16.05 19.38
N SER A 48 34.56 -14.81 19.86
CA SER A 48 35.45 -13.72 19.46
C SER A 48 36.92 -14.07 19.75
N GLN A 49 37.21 -14.62 20.93
CA GLN A 49 38.55 -15.12 21.25
C GLN A 49 38.96 -16.29 20.34
N LEU A 50 38.08 -17.27 20.11
CA LEU A 50 38.38 -18.44 19.27
C LEU A 50 38.64 -18.07 17.80
N VAL A 51 37.82 -17.21 17.19
CA VAL A 51 38.03 -16.69 15.82
C VAL A 51 39.27 -15.81 15.74
N SER A 52 39.66 -15.12 16.82
CA SER A 52 40.93 -14.37 16.86
C SER A 52 42.18 -15.28 16.88
N LEU A 53 42.04 -16.54 17.30
CA LEU A 53 43.11 -17.54 17.29
C LEU A 53 43.12 -18.35 15.98
N GLU A 54 41.94 -18.75 15.49
CA GLU A 54 41.75 -19.61 14.31
C GLU A 54 40.81 -18.94 13.27
N PRO A 55 41.18 -17.78 12.68
CA PRO A 55 40.28 -16.97 11.85
C PRO A 55 39.80 -17.66 10.56
N SER A 56 40.45 -18.73 10.13
CA SER A 56 40.06 -19.54 8.97
C SER A 56 39.15 -20.74 9.29
N ASP A 57 38.84 -21.05 10.56
CA ASP A 57 37.84 -22.08 10.89
C ASP A 57 36.45 -21.53 10.56
N ARG A 58 35.87 -21.98 9.45
CA ARG A 58 34.55 -21.55 8.99
C ARG A 58 33.42 -21.95 9.96
N GLN A 59 33.60 -22.98 10.78
CA GLN A 59 32.63 -23.35 11.83
C GLN A 59 32.71 -22.39 13.01
N LEU A 60 33.91 -21.90 13.39
CA LEU A 60 34.04 -20.83 14.40
C LEU A 60 33.50 -19.49 13.86
N ASN A 61 33.75 -19.16 12.59
CA ASN A 61 33.15 -18.00 11.94
C ASN A 61 31.61 -18.09 11.92
N TYR A 62 31.04 -19.27 11.67
CA TYR A 62 29.58 -19.49 11.67
C TYR A 62 28.95 -19.18 13.03
N HIS A 63 29.49 -19.77 14.10
CA HIS A 63 28.98 -19.53 15.45
C HIS A 63 29.20 -18.06 15.87
N PHE A 64 30.38 -17.48 15.59
CA PHE A 64 30.66 -16.09 15.94
C PHE A 64 29.76 -15.10 15.19
N GLY A 65 29.55 -15.31 13.88
CA GLY A 65 28.65 -14.52 13.07
C GLY A 65 27.20 -14.60 13.56
N THR A 66 26.73 -15.81 13.93
CA THR A 66 25.41 -15.99 14.53
C THR A 66 25.31 -15.32 15.91
N CYS A 67 26.36 -15.34 16.73
CA CYS A 67 26.38 -14.58 17.98
C CYS A 67 26.28 -13.06 17.72
N LEU A 68 27.10 -12.52 16.80
CA LEU A 68 27.05 -11.10 16.42
C LEU A 68 25.68 -10.67 15.88
N LEU A 69 24.91 -11.58 15.27
CA LEU A 69 23.57 -11.33 14.77
C LEU A 69 22.54 -11.13 15.89
N PHE A 70 22.66 -11.85 17.00
CA PHE A 70 21.66 -11.84 18.09
C PHE A 70 22.09 -11.05 19.34
N SER A 71 23.37 -10.72 19.49
CA SER A 71 23.89 -10.11 20.72
C SER A 71 24.84 -8.92 20.51
N GLY A 72 24.76 -8.24 19.37
CA GLY A 72 25.58 -7.06 19.09
C GLY A 72 24.76 -5.90 18.55
N ASP A 73 25.05 -4.70 19.05
CA ASP A 73 24.47 -3.39 18.70
C ASP A 73 24.57 -3.00 17.18
N ASP A 74 25.00 -3.93 16.31
CA ASP A 74 25.21 -3.74 14.88
C ASP A 74 25.21 -5.09 14.14
N HIS A 75 24.03 -5.46 13.65
CA HIS A 75 23.79 -6.70 12.90
C HIS A 75 24.66 -6.81 11.63
N GLU A 76 25.13 -5.71 11.03
CA GLU A 76 25.91 -5.75 9.76
C GLU A 76 27.22 -6.51 9.91
N LYS A 77 27.84 -6.44 11.11
CA LYS A 77 29.09 -7.16 11.41
C LYS A 77 28.96 -8.67 11.22
N SER A 78 27.78 -9.25 11.46
CA SER A 78 27.54 -10.70 11.31
C SER A 78 27.69 -11.18 9.86
N ILE A 79 27.32 -10.34 8.88
CA ILE A 79 27.24 -10.68 7.46
C ILE A 79 28.59 -11.17 6.93
N GLY A 80 29.69 -10.54 7.33
CA GLY A 80 31.04 -10.94 6.88
C GLY A 80 31.40 -12.37 7.28
N PHE A 81 31.22 -12.70 8.57
CA PHE A 81 31.52 -14.02 9.12
C PHE A 81 30.56 -15.09 8.60
N LEU A 82 29.26 -14.79 8.51
CA LEU A 82 28.25 -15.71 7.99
C LEU A 82 28.43 -15.98 6.48
N LYS A 83 28.66 -14.93 5.67
CA LYS A 83 28.94 -15.06 4.24
C LYS A 83 30.21 -15.86 3.98
N TYR A 84 31.27 -15.63 4.75
CA TYR A 84 32.48 -16.46 4.68
C TYR A 84 32.19 -17.91 5.06
N SER A 85 31.35 -18.17 6.05
CA SER A 85 31.04 -19.54 6.49
C SER A 85 30.34 -20.36 5.41
N VAL A 86 29.29 -19.81 4.78
CA VAL A 86 28.44 -20.55 3.81
C VAL A 86 29.10 -20.91 2.47
N GLU A 87 30.33 -20.46 2.21
CA GLU A 87 31.11 -20.86 1.03
C GLU A 87 31.53 -22.35 1.07
N ASP A 88 31.55 -22.96 2.25
CA ASP A 88 31.96 -24.36 2.44
C ASP A 88 30.73 -25.27 2.67
N PRO A 89 30.46 -26.23 1.78
CA PRO A 89 29.36 -27.19 1.92
C PRO A 89 29.42 -28.09 3.18
N GLY A 90 30.52 -28.08 3.93
CA GLY A 90 30.63 -28.74 5.23
C GLY A 90 29.96 -28.00 6.39
N ILE A 91 29.61 -26.72 6.23
CA ILE A 91 28.92 -25.92 7.25
C ILE A 91 27.41 -26.21 7.24
N PRO A 92 26.73 -26.28 8.40
CA PRO A 92 25.30 -26.56 8.46
C PRO A 92 24.47 -25.59 7.62
N ALA A 93 23.46 -26.09 6.91
CA ALA A 93 22.55 -25.29 6.08
C ALA A 93 21.89 -24.11 6.84
N LEU A 94 21.72 -24.24 8.15
CA LEU A 94 21.25 -23.19 9.06
C LEU A 94 22.10 -21.90 9.00
N ALA A 95 23.35 -21.96 8.54
CA ALA A 95 24.17 -20.78 8.24
C ALA A 95 23.57 -19.91 7.13
N TRP A 96 22.87 -20.49 6.15
CA TRP A 96 22.11 -19.72 5.15
C TRP A 96 20.88 -19.05 5.75
N TYR A 97 20.20 -19.68 6.72
CA TYR A 97 19.09 -19.05 7.45
C TYR A 97 19.57 -17.83 8.26
N TYR A 98 20.64 -17.98 9.05
CA TYR A 98 21.19 -16.85 9.81
C TYR A 98 21.79 -15.77 8.91
N LEU A 99 22.40 -16.12 7.77
CA LEU A 99 22.82 -15.12 6.77
C LEU A 99 21.60 -14.39 6.16
N GLY A 100 20.50 -15.10 5.92
CA GLY A 100 19.23 -14.49 5.48
C GLY A 100 18.67 -13.53 6.52
N ARG A 101 18.61 -13.93 7.80
CA ARG A 101 18.24 -13.04 8.92
C ARG A 101 19.18 -11.84 9.03
N ALA A 102 20.49 -12.03 8.88
CA ALA A 102 21.48 -10.95 8.89
C ALA A 102 21.27 -9.96 7.76
N TYR A 103 20.92 -10.41 6.55
CA TYR A 103 20.51 -9.52 5.47
C TYR A 103 19.16 -8.84 5.74
N HIS A 104 18.20 -9.56 6.30
CA HIS A 104 16.86 -9.06 6.61
C HIS A 104 16.90 -7.90 7.61
N LEU A 105 17.56 -8.10 8.75
CA LEU A 105 17.79 -7.10 9.81
C LEU A 105 18.74 -5.96 9.39
N ASN A 106 19.21 -5.97 8.14
CA ASN A 106 20.01 -4.91 7.53
C ASN A 106 19.33 -4.28 6.32
N TYR A 107 18.01 -4.46 6.15
CA TYR A 107 17.21 -3.97 5.02
C TYR A 107 17.66 -4.50 3.64
N ARG A 108 18.56 -5.49 3.61
CA ARG A 108 19.08 -6.13 2.38
C ARG A 108 18.13 -7.24 1.92
N PHE A 109 16.86 -6.90 1.78
CA PHE A 109 15.76 -7.84 1.53
C PHE A 109 15.99 -8.76 0.32
N ALA A 110 16.58 -8.25 -0.78
CA ALA A 110 16.92 -9.06 -1.95
C ALA A 110 18.00 -10.13 -1.65
N ASP A 111 19.04 -9.79 -0.86
CA ASP A 111 20.04 -10.77 -0.42
C ASP A 111 19.44 -11.76 0.60
N ALA A 112 18.52 -11.30 1.45
CA ALA A 112 17.80 -12.14 2.41
C ALA A 112 16.97 -13.21 1.70
N LEU A 113 16.18 -12.84 0.69
CA LEU A 113 15.42 -13.77 -0.16
C LEU A 113 16.33 -14.81 -0.84
N ASN A 114 17.47 -14.39 -1.37
CA ASN A 114 18.45 -15.30 -1.96
C ASN A 114 18.99 -16.31 -0.93
N ALA A 115 19.34 -15.84 0.28
CA ALA A 115 19.85 -16.70 1.35
C ALA A 115 18.78 -17.65 1.92
N TYR A 116 17.52 -17.19 2.08
CA TYR A 116 16.39 -18.03 2.46
C TYR A 116 16.12 -19.13 1.44
N GLN A 117 16.14 -18.83 0.14
CA GLN A 117 16.01 -19.84 -0.92
C GLN A 117 17.17 -20.86 -0.89
N ARG A 118 18.40 -20.43 -0.58
CA ARG A 118 19.53 -21.36 -0.37
C ARG A 118 19.34 -22.23 0.87
N PHE A 119 18.79 -21.71 1.96
CA PHE A 119 18.41 -22.50 3.12
C PHE A 119 17.33 -23.54 2.76
N ARG A 120 16.26 -23.15 2.07
CA ARG A 120 15.20 -24.08 1.59
C ARG A 120 15.74 -25.18 0.69
N GLY A 121 16.74 -24.87 -0.15
CA GLY A 121 17.38 -25.83 -1.05
C GLY A 121 18.45 -26.73 -0.44
N THR A 122 18.91 -26.46 0.80
CA THR A 122 20.02 -27.20 1.45
C THR A 122 19.71 -27.74 2.85
N GLY A 123 18.68 -27.21 3.52
CA GLY A 123 18.23 -27.66 4.83
C GLY A 123 17.48 -28.99 4.79
N ASP A 124 17.52 -29.72 5.91
CA ASP A 124 16.66 -30.89 6.08
C ASP A 124 15.22 -30.49 6.46
N LYS A 125 14.29 -31.45 6.35
CA LYS A 125 12.86 -31.21 6.58
C LYS A 125 12.51 -30.77 8.00
N LYS A 126 13.32 -31.11 9.01
CA LYS A 126 13.11 -30.64 10.38
C LYS A 126 13.64 -29.22 10.51
N ALA A 127 14.87 -28.94 10.04
CA ALA A 127 15.42 -27.60 10.05
C ALA A 127 14.51 -26.57 9.34
N ILE A 128 13.91 -26.93 8.21
CA ILE A 128 12.98 -26.07 7.48
C ILE A 128 11.63 -25.91 8.21
N ALA A 129 11.17 -26.91 8.98
CA ALA A 129 9.93 -26.82 9.77
C ALA A 129 10.11 -26.09 11.10
N ASP A 130 11.31 -26.14 11.70
CA ASP A 130 11.64 -25.45 12.95
C ASP A 130 11.83 -23.93 12.78
N HIS A 131 11.90 -23.41 11.54
CA HIS A 131 12.20 -22.00 11.24
C HIS A 131 11.19 -21.40 10.25
N PRO A 132 10.61 -20.20 10.53
CA PRO A 132 9.50 -19.63 9.74
C PRO A 132 9.96 -18.97 8.41
N VAL A 133 10.67 -19.72 7.56
CA VAL A 133 11.28 -19.20 6.33
C VAL A 133 10.24 -18.69 5.32
N ASP A 134 9.08 -19.34 5.20
CA ASP A 134 7.98 -18.87 4.33
C ASP A 134 7.38 -17.53 4.80
N ALA A 135 7.39 -17.24 6.11
CA ALA A 135 6.97 -15.93 6.63
C ALA A 135 8.04 -14.86 6.36
N LEU A 136 9.31 -15.18 6.64
CA LEU A 136 10.45 -14.30 6.39
C LEU A 136 10.63 -13.96 4.90
N GLU A 137 10.27 -14.86 3.98
CA GLU A 137 10.23 -14.58 2.54
C GLU A 137 9.05 -13.67 2.13
N LYS A 138 7.90 -13.70 2.82
CA LYS A 138 6.81 -12.72 2.63
C LYS A 138 7.23 -11.35 3.16
N GLN A 139 7.71 -11.31 4.40
CA GLN A 139 8.14 -10.09 5.09
C GLN A 139 9.24 -9.37 4.32
N ALA A 140 10.24 -10.10 3.83
CA ALA A 140 11.30 -9.49 3.03
C ALA A 140 10.79 -8.87 1.72
N ARG A 141 9.81 -9.49 1.02
CA ARG A 141 9.19 -8.89 -0.16
C ARG A 141 8.40 -7.64 0.18
N ASN A 142 7.67 -7.65 1.29
CA ASN A 142 6.94 -6.49 1.78
C ASN A 142 7.88 -5.33 2.18
N GLY A 143 9.00 -5.63 2.83
CA GLY A 143 10.05 -4.65 3.11
C GLY A 143 10.62 -3.99 1.84
N GLN A 144 10.72 -4.72 0.72
CA GLN A 144 11.08 -4.10 -0.58
C GLN A 144 10.00 -3.15 -1.10
N LEU A 145 8.72 -3.35 -0.77
CA LEU A 145 7.63 -2.44 -1.15
C LEU A 145 7.63 -1.19 -0.27
N LEU A 146 7.74 -1.35 1.05
CA LEU A 146 7.69 -0.25 2.02
C LEU A 146 8.92 0.68 1.96
N LEU A 147 10.08 0.20 1.47
CA LEU A 147 11.22 1.07 1.18
C LEU A 147 11.05 1.99 -0.05
N ASN A 148 10.01 1.81 -0.89
CA ASN A 148 9.79 2.69 -2.05
C ASN A 148 9.16 4.03 -1.67
N ASN A 149 8.47 4.12 -0.52
CA ASN A 149 7.81 5.33 -0.04
C ASN A 149 8.35 5.71 1.35
N LEU A 150 9.64 6.10 1.38
CA LEU A 150 10.28 6.53 2.62
C LEU A 150 9.59 7.78 3.18
N LYS A 151 9.31 7.75 4.47
CA LYS A 151 8.76 8.87 5.24
C LYS A 151 9.61 9.08 6.50
N ASP A 152 9.69 10.31 6.96
CA ASP A 152 10.45 10.72 8.14
C ASP A 152 9.52 11.26 9.24
N VAL A 153 9.92 11.15 10.51
CA VAL A 153 9.15 11.57 11.69
C VAL A 153 10.04 12.26 12.72
N THR A 154 9.53 13.32 13.35
CA THR A 154 10.28 14.09 14.35
C THR A 154 10.30 13.35 15.69
N VAL A 155 11.50 13.04 16.19
CA VAL A 155 11.70 12.39 17.49
C VAL A 155 11.89 13.43 18.59
N HIS A 156 11.02 13.40 19.60
CA HIS A 156 11.06 14.29 20.76
C HIS A 156 11.75 13.65 21.97
N ASN A 157 11.63 12.32 22.13
CA ASN A 157 12.27 11.56 23.20
C ASN A 157 12.62 10.13 22.74
N LYS A 158 13.70 9.56 23.30
CA LYS A 158 14.20 8.19 23.07
C LYS A 158 14.90 7.67 24.33
N VAL A 159 14.53 6.50 24.83
CA VAL A 159 15.16 5.86 25.99
C VAL A 159 15.30 4.34 25.82
N GLU A 160 16.48 3.79 26.06
CA GLU A 160 16.75 2.33 26.03
C GLU A 160 16.38 1.70 27.38
N VAL A 161 15.57 0.63 27.37
CA VAL A 161 14.93 0.02 28.55
C VAL A 161 14.78 -1.49 28.40
N ASP A 162 14.59 -2.22 29.50
CA ASP A 162 14.37 -3.68 29.50
C ASP A 162 13.06 -4.04 28.78
N ALA A 163 13.11 -5.01 27.85
CA ALA A 163 11.99 -5.40 26.99
C ALA A 163 10.76 -5.94 27.75
N ASN A 164 10.91 -6.36 29.02
CA ASN A 164 9.81 -6.84 29.87
C ASN A 164 9.16 -5.70 30.66
N GLU A 165 9.83 -4.56 30.80
CA GLU A 165 9.45 -3.45 31.66
C GLU A 165 9.15 -2.15 30.87
N PHE A 166 9.45 -2.13 29.56
CA PHE A 166 9.41 -0.99 28.64
C PHE A 166 8.18 -0.08 28.78
N PHE A 167 6.99 -0.67 28.91
CA PHE A 167 5.71 0.03 29.01
C PHE A 167 5.60 0.98 30.22
N ARG A 168 6.47 0.85 31.23
CA ARG A 168 6.55 1.80 32.36
C ARG A 168 7.22 3.13 32.02
N TYR A 169 7.87 3.21 30.86
CA TYR A 169 8.54 4.40 30.35
C TYR A 169 7.71 5.15 29.31
N TYR A 170 6.46 4.70 29.08
CA TYR A 170 5.50 5.44 28.28
C TYR A 170 5.05 6.70 29.02
N ASP A 171 5.31 7.83 28.40
CA ASP A 171 4.73 9.10 28.78
C ASP A 171 3.30 9.19 28.20
N LEU A 172 2.31 9.01 29.07
CA LEU A 172 0.88 9.07 28.72
C LEU A 172 0.29 10.48 28.86
N GLU A 173 1.10 11.52 29.12
CA GLU A 173 0.60 12.90 29.15
C GLU A 173 0.06 13.31 27.77
N GLY A 174 -1.22 13.68 27.70
CA GLY A 174 -1.96 13.95 26.46
C GLY A 174 -2.63 12.72 25.80
N ILE A 175 -2.22 11.50 26.18
CA ILE A 175 -2.82 10.23 25.73
C ILE A 175 -3.93 9.80 26.70
N GLY A 176 -3.68 9.93 28.00
CA GLY A 176 -4.56 9.47 29.07
C GLY A 176 -4.56 7.95 29.25
N GLY A 177 -5.53 7.45 30.01
CA GLY A 177 -5.70 6.02 30.26
C GLY A 177 -4.57 5.41 31.08
N ARG A 178 -4.37 4.10 30.94
CA ARG A 178 -3.27 3.38 31.62
C ARG A 178 -2.93 2.06 30.92
N ILE A 179 -1.64 1.73 30.89
CA ILE A 179 -1.17 0.38 30.54
C ILE A 179 -1.14 -0.47 31.81
N VAL A 180 -1.73 -1.67 31.77
CA VAL A 180 -1.61 -2.68 32.83
C VAL A 180 -1.30 -4.06 32.26
N VAL A 181 -0.90 -4.99 33.14
CA VAL A 181 -0.83 -6.42 32.78
C VAL A 181 -2.25 -6.97 32.72
N THR A 182 -2.55 -7.80 31.72
CA THR A 182 -3.89 -8.36 31.50
C THR A 182 -4.42 -9.09 32.75
N PRO A 183 -5.59 -8.69 33.31
CA PRO A 183 -6.18 -9.31 34.50
C PRO A 183 -6.33 -10.83 34.42
N GLU A 184 -6.07 -11.51 35.53
CA GLU A 184 -6.04 -12.98 35.60
C GLU A 184 -7.41 -13.64 35.28
N GLU A 185 -8.51 -12.89 35.35
CA GLU A 185 -9.85 -13.34 34.98
C GLU A 185 -10.13 -13.32 33.47
N LEU A 186 -9.34 -12.56 32.69
CA LEU A 186 -9.38 -12.53 31.23
C LEU A 186 -8.44 -13.57 30.60
N LEU A 187 -7.35 -13.92 31.30
CA LEU A 187 -6.36 -14.89 30.84
C LEU A 187 -6.96 -16.31 30.71
N SER A 188 -6.68 -16.95 29.58
CA SER A 188 -7.11 -18.32 29.30
C SER A 188 -6.36 -19.36 30.14
N SER A 189 -6.81 -20.62 30.04
CA SER A 189 -6.08 -21.78 30.56
C SER A 189 -4.83 -22.16 29.76
N TYR A 190 -4.51 -21.44 28.67
CA TYR A 190 -3.25 -21.57 27.93
C TYR A 190 -2.27 -20.46 28.33
N ASP A 191 -2.72 -19.21 28.39
CA ASP A 191 -1.93 -18.03 28.81
C ASP A 191 -1.32 -18.24 30.21
N LYS A 192 -2.12 -18.75 31.15
CA LYS A 192 -1.65 -19.09 32.51
C LYS A 192 -0.63 -20.24 32.56
N LYS A 193 -0.35 -20.91 31.44
CA LYS A 193 0.65 -21.99 31.31
C LYS A 193 1.86 -21.59 30.47
N SER A 194 1.74 -20.65 29.53
CA SER A 194 2.92 -20.07 28.87
C SER A 194 3.77 -19.29 29.88
N GLY A 195 3.11 -18.64 30.85
CA GLY A 195 3.76 -17.81 31.86
C GLY A 195 4.19 -16.44 31.33
N GLU A 196 3.72 -16.09 30.13
CA GLU A 196 4.03 -14.82 29.47
C GLU A 196 3.19 -13.66 29.99
N ARG A 197 3.66 -12.44 29.70
CA ARG A 197 3.10 -11.19 30.22
C ARG A 197 2.39 -10.39 29.14
N PHE A 198 1.09 -10.62 29.00
CA PHE A 198 0.21 -9.83 28.15
C PHE A 198 -0.01 -8.44 28.76
N LEU A 199 -0.04 -7.40 27.90
CA LEU A 199 -0.36 -6.03 28.30
C LEU A 199 -1.68 -5.60 27.67
N VAL A 200 -2.35 -4.67 28.35
CA VAL A 200 -3.61 -4.07 27.90
C VAL A 200 -3.61 -2.57 28.19
N TYR A 201 -3.97 -1.77 27.19
CA TYR A 201 -4.34 -0.38 27.40
C TYR A 201 -5.79 -0.31 27.86
N LEU A 202 -6.02 0.29 29.03
CA LEU A 202 -7.34 0.56 29.56
C LEU A 202 -7.62 2.08 29.46
N PRO A 203 -8.64 2.50 28.68
CA PRO A 203 -9.18 3.86 28.74
C PRO A 203 -9.62 4.24 30.16
N GLU A 204 -9.72 5.54 30.44
CA GLU A 204 -10.13 6.04 31.77
C GLU A 204 -11.58 5.69 32.10
N GLU A 205 -12.47 5.83 31.10
CA GLU A 205 -13.90 5.55 31.21
C GLU A 205 -14.25 4.04 31.10
N PRO A 206 -15.33 3.57 31.75
CA PRO A 206 -15.90 2.25 31.52
C PRO A 206 -16.35 2.07 30.06
N GLY A 207 -16.28 0.86 29.52
CA GLY A 207 -16.58 0.58 28.11
C GLY A 207 -15.74 -0.55 27.51
N PRO A 208 -15.77 -0.71 26.16
CA PRO A 208 -15.00 -1.72 25.47
C PRO A 208 -13.49 -1.45 25.51
N PHE A 209 -12.71 -2.51 25.61
CA PHE A 209 -11.25 -2.52 25.49
C PHE A 209 -10.79 -3.82 24.84
N PHE A 210 -9.54 -3.85 24.40
CA PHE A 210 -8.99 -4.93 23.59
C PHE A 210 -7.70 -5.46 24.20
N PHE A 211 -7.42 -6.75 24.06
CA PHE A 211 -6.22 -7.40 24.59
C PHE A 211 -5.87 -8.67 23.81
N SER A 212 -4.63 -9.16 23.94
CA SER A 212 -4.11 -10.36 23.28
C SER A 212 -4.20 -11.62 24.16
N SER A 213 -4.41 -12.78 23.54
CA SER A 213 -4.45 -14.10 24.21
C SER A 213 -4.24 -15.25 23.22
N TYR A 214 -3.66 -16.37 23.66
CA TYR A 214 -3.61 -17.63 22.90
C TYR A 214 -4.96 -18.38 22.84
N GLY A 215 -6.00 -17.84 23.49
CA GLY A 215 -7.31 -18.49 23.54
C GLY A 215 -7.25 -19.87 24.22
N LYS A 216 -8.07 -20.81 23.74
CA LYS A 216 -8.27 -22.10 24.44
C LYS A 216 -7.14 -23.12 24.21
N ASP A 217 -6.46 -23.06 23.06
CA ASP A 217 -5.45 -24.05 22.66
C ASP A 217 -4.27 -23.53 21.81
N GLY A 218 -4.12 -22.21 21.63
CA GLY A 218 -2.91 -21.59 21.05
C GLY A 218 -2.64 -21.88 19.58
N ARG A 219 -3.62 -22.39 18.82
CA ARG A 219 -3.43 -22.83 17.43
C ARG A 219 -3.12 -21.72 16.42
N THR A 220 -3.56 -20.51 16.69
CA THR A 220 -3.49 -19.33 15.83
C THR A 220 -2.34 -18.38 16.18
N GLY A 221 -1.53 -18.71 17.20
CA GLY A 221 -0.67 -17.72 17.86
C GLY A 221 -1.46 -16.88 18.87
N ARG A 222 -0.99 -15.67 19.15
CA ARG A 222 -1.76 -14.67 19.91
C ARG A 222 -2.83 -14.05 19.01
N ASP A 223 -4.10 -14.14 19.43
CA ASP A 223 -5.21 -13.43 18.81
C ASP A 223 -5.62 -12.22 19.66
N ILE A 224 -6.19 -11.19 19.03
CA ILE A 224 -6.86 -10.08 19.71
C ILE A 224 -8.31 -10.43 20.05
N TYR A 225 -8.68 -10.10 21.29
CA TYR A 225 -10.01 -10.22 21.89
C TYR A 225 -10.54 -8.85 22.33
N ARG A 226 -11.87 -8.69 22.33
CA ARG A 226 -12.60 -7.60 23.00
C ARG A 226 -13.20 -8.09 24.31
N ALA A 227 -13.24 -7.22 25.31
CA ALA A 227 -14.12 -7.32 26.47
C ALA A 227 -14.61 -5.91 26.87
N GLU A 228 -15.57 -5.83 27.78
CA GLU A 228 -16.08 -4.57 28.32
C GLU A 228 -15.79 -4.45 29.81
N ARG A 229 -15.32 -3.29 30.25
CA ARG A 229 -15.14 -2.94 31.66
C ARG A 229 -16.40 -2.21 32.13
N MET A 230 -17.16 -2.85 33.00
CA MET A 230 -18.38 -2.32 33.58
C MET A 230 -18.09 -1.23 34.64
N PRO A 231 -19.03 -0.30 34.95
CA PRO A 231 -18.81 0.78 35.91
C PRO A 231 -18.50 0.33 37.36
N ASN A 232 -18.88 -0.89 37.73
CA ASN A 232 -18.52 -1.54 39.00
C ASN A 232 -17.07 -2.09 39.03
N GLY A 233 -16.35 -2.04 37.92
CA GLY A 233 -15.00 -2.56 37.75
C GLY A 233 -14.88 -4.01 37.26
N THR A 234 -15.98 -4.76 37.09
CA THR A 234 -15.93 -6.13 36.56
C THR A 234 -15.86 -6.16 35.03
N PHE A 235 -15.32 -7.23 34.47
CA PHE A 235 -15.23 -7.41 33.01
C PHE A 235 -16.32 -8.34 32.46
N SER A 236 -16.72 -8.13 31.21
CA SER A 236 -17.52 -9.11 30.44
C SER A 236 -16.67 -10.28 29.92
N ALA A 237 -17.32 -11.31 29.40
CA ALA A 237 -16.63 -12.47 28.83
C ALA A 237 -15.87 -12.11 27.53
N PRO A 238 -14.59 -12.50 27.36
CA PRO A 238 -13.83 -12.19 26.15
C PRO A 238 -14.41 -12.78 24.86
N ILE A 239 -14.41 -11.97 23.79
CA ILE A 239 -14.83 -12.35 22.44
C ILE A 239 -13.64 -12.18 21.49
N ARG A 240 -13.24 -13.23 20.76
CA ARG A 240 -12.15 -13.16 19.75
C ARG A 240 -12.62 -12.29 18.59
N LEU A 241 -11.79 -11.36 18.13
CA LEU A 241 -12.15 -10.56 16.95
C LEU A 241 -12.24 -11.41 15.68
N ALA A 242 -13.17 -11.02 14.82
CA ALA A 242 -13.39 -11.55 13.47
C ALA A 242 -12.90 -10.55 12.40
N GLY A 243 -13.05 -10.90 11.12
CA GLY A 243 -12.61 -10.05 10.02
C GLY A 243 -11.09 -9.90 9.92
N PHE A 244 -10.63 -8.74 9.49
CA PHE A 244 -9.25 -8.49 9.05
C PHE A 244 -8.20 -8.32 10.16
N ILE A 245 -8.54 -8.46 11.45
CA ILE A 245 -7.58 -8.18 12.53
C ILE A 245 -6.69 -9.39 12.86
N ASN A 246 -7.24 -10.59 12.99
CA ASN A 246 -6.49 -11.79 13.45
C ASN A 246 -6.05 -12.68 12.26
N THR A 247 -4.83 -13.24 12.32
CA THR A 247 -4.18 -13.97 11.21
C THR A 247 -3.84 -15.43 11.56
N ASP A 248 -2.78 -15.98 10.97
CA ASP A 248 -2.12 -17.24 11.34
C ASP A 248 -0.76 -17.00 12.04
N GLN A 249 -0.47 -15.75 12.41
CA GLN A 249 0.70 -15.29 13.16
C GLN A 249 0.27 -14.61 14.48
N ASP A 250 1.21 -14.14 15.29
CA ASP A 250 0.86 -13.40 16.51
C ASP A 250 0.40 -11.96 16.22
N GLU A 251 -0.75 -11.58 16.78
CA GLU A 251 -1.22 -10.22 16.98
C GLU A 251 -1.14 -9.81 18.46
N ASP A 252 -0.73 -8.56 18.73
CA ASP A 252 -0.55 -8.05 20.09
C ASP A 252 -0.76 -6.53 20.20
N PHE A 253 -0.73 -6.00 21.43
CA PHE A 253 -0.82 -4.58 21.79
C PHE A 253 -1.97 -3.78 21.11
N PRO A 254 -3.23 -4.28 21.14
CA PRO A 254 -4.37 -3.62 20.51
C PRO A 254 -4.84 -2.37 21.29
N VAL A 255 -5.20 -1.32 20.55
CA VAL A 255 -5.63 -0.02 21.07
C VAL A 255 -6.70 0.58 20.16
N LEU A 256 -7.90 0.78 20.67
CA LEU A 256 -8.87 1.70 20.06
C LEU A 256 -8.62 3.12 20.59
N GLN A 257 -8.47 4.08 19.69
CA GLN A 257 -8.22 5.49 20.02
C GLN A 257 -9.46 6.19 20.61
N PRO A 258 -9.28 7.33 21.32
CA PRO A 258 -10.38 8.12 21.86
C PRO A 258 -11.37 8.65 20.81
N ASP A 259 -10.99 8.68 19.53
CA ASP A 259 -11.88 9.01 18.40
C ASP A 259 -12.98 7.96 18.16
N GLY A 260 -12.83 6.76 18.74
CA GLY A 260 -13.72 5.62 18.54
C GLY A 260 -13.72 5.05 17.12
N LYS A 261 -12.71 5.37 16.31
CA LYS A 261 -12.62 5.06 14.87
C LYS A 261 -11.25 4.55 14.42
N THR A 262 -10.17 4.90 15.11
CA THR A 262 -8.81 4.48 14.74
C THR A 262 -8.33 3.37 15.66
N PHE A 263 -8.04 2.20 15.10
CA PHE A 263 -7.55 1.04 15.83
C PHE A 263 -6.10 0.76 15.47
N TYR A 264 -5.21 0.77 16.46
CA TYR A 264 -3.80 0.38 16.31
C TYR A 264 -3.55 -0.97 16.95
N PHE A 265 -2.66 -1.77 16.36
CA PHE A 265 -2.19 -3.03 16.93
C PHE A 265 -0.83 -3.41 16.33
N ALA A 266 -0.13 -4.36 16.94
CA ALA A 266 1.09 -4.94 16.39
C ALA A 266 0.80 -6.34 15.83
N SER A 267 1.43 -6.74 14.72
CA SER A 267 1.23 -8.05 14.11
C SER A 267 2.50 -8.54 13.39
N LYS A 268 2.76 -9.85 13.45
CA LYS A 268 3.74 -10.53 12.58
C LYS A 268 3.15 -10.94 11.22
N GLY A 269 1.82 -10.87 11.10
CA GLY A 269 1.03 -11.13 9.90
C GLY A 269 0.95 -9.90 8.98
N HIS A 270 -0.21 -9.69 8.35
CA HIS A 270 -0.63 -8.48 7.59
C HIS A 270 0.33 -7.87 6.55
N SER A 271 1.39 -8.58 6.17
CA SER A 271 2.56 -7.98 5.50
C SER A 271 3.30 -7.00 6.42
N SER A 272 3.84 -7.56 7.51
CA SER A 272 4.97 -7.03 8.27
C SER A 272 6.24 -6.95 7.40
N MET A 273 7.23 -6.12 7.76
CA MET A 273 8.57 -6.13 7.15
C MET A 273 9.64 -6.85 8.00
N GLY A 274 9.29 -7.35 9.18
CA GLY A 274 10.26 -7.65 10.24
C GLY A 274 9.81 -8.66 11.28
N GLY A 275 9.78 -8.24 12.55
CA GLY A 275 9.21 -8.99 13.66
C GLY A 275 7.71 -8.75 13.75
N TYR A 276 7.26 -8.13 14.84
CA TYR A 276 6.01 -7.40 14.88
C TYR A 276 6.17 -6.04 14.13
N ASP A 277 5.22 -5.71 13.26
CA ASP A 277 5.01 -4.36 12.72
C ASP A 277 3.76 -3.73 13.36
N VAL A 278 3.73 -2.40 13.49
CA VAL A 278 2.52 -1.65 13.86
C VAL A 278 1.60 -1.45 12.65
N PHE A 279 0.33 -1.81 12.82
CA PHE A 279 -0.74 -1.59 11.86
C PHE A 279 -1.81 -0.65 12.40
N LYS A 280 -2.54 -0.02 11.48
CA LYS A 280 -3.71 0.81 11.72
C LYS A 280 -4.90 0.24 10.95
N SER A 281 -6.06 0.14 11.56
CA SER A 281 -7.34 -0.21 10.93
C SER A 281 -8.40 0.83 11.29
N THR A 282 -9.43 0.99 10.45
CA THR A 282 -10.63 1.75 10.79
C THR A 282 -11.63 0.86 11.54
N PHE A 283 -12.27 1.40 12.57
CA PHE A 283 -13.33 0.73 13.32
C PHE A 283 -14.66 1.45 13.09
N ASP A 284 -15.65 0.73 12.54
CA ASP A 284 -17.02 1.21 12.46
C ASP A 284 -17.78 0.78 13.71
N LYS A 285 -18.00 1.72 14.63
CA LYS A 285 -18.74 1.50 15.89
C LYS A 285 -20.24 1.23 15.68
N GLY A 286 -20.81 1.57 14.53
CA GLY A 286 -22.22 1.31 14.19
C GLY A 286 -22.44 -0.12 13.69
N MET A 287 -21.49 -0.66 12.92
CA MET A 287 -21.50 -2.05 12.45
C MET A 287 -20.74 -3.03 13.34
N ASP A 288 -19.92 -2.54 14.28
CA ASP A 288 -18.97 -3.31 15.10
C ASP A 288 -17.91 -4.07 14.27
N VAL A 289 -17.46 -3.44 13.18
CA VAL A 289 -16.58 -4.04 12.16
C VAL A 289 -15.25 -3.28 12.06
N PHE A 290 -14.17 -4.03 11.84
CA PHE A 290 -12.85 -3.50 11.52
C PHE A 290 -12.56 -3.58 10.02
N GLY A 291 -12.00 -2.52 9.45
CA GLY A 291 -11.51 -2.46 8.08
C GLY A 291 -10.17 -3.20 7.89
N PRO A 292 -9.67 -3.29 6.64
CA PRO A 292 -8.35 -3.87 6.36
C PRO A 292 -7.24 -3.07 7.06
N PRO A 293 -6.20 -3.72 7.60
CA PRO A 293 -5.09 -3.04 8.25
C PRO A 293 -4.06 -2.46 7.26
N GLU A 294 -3.62 -1.23 7.55
CA GLU A 294 -2.56 -0.48 6.88
C GLU A 294 -1.27 -0.55 7.72
N ASN A 295 -0.13 -0.86 7.11
CA ASN A 295 1.19 -0.80 7.76
C ASN A 295 1.61 0.67 7.97
N LEU A 296 2.21 1.05 9.10
CA LEU A 296 2.61 2.44 9.38
C LEU A 296 3.90 2.93 8.69
N ASP A 297 4.37 2.18 7.69
CA ASP A 297 5.58 2.43 6.90
C ASP A 297 6.89 2.43 7.71
N PHE A 298 8.00 2.56 6.98
CA PHE A 298 9.38 2.69 7.49
C PHE A 298 9.57 3.73 8.61
N ALA A 299 8.71 4.75 8.69
CA ALA A 299 8.76 5.77 9.73
C ALA A 299 8.48 5.22 11.14
N VAL A 300 7.68 4.16 11.25
CA VAL A 300 7.32 3.49 12.51
C VAL A 300 7.85 2.07 12.55
N ASN A 301 7.88 1.34 11.44
CA ASN A 301 8.18 -0.09 11.38
C ASN A 301 9.58 -0.41 10.80
N THR A 302 10.15 -1.52 11.24
CA THR A 302 11.50 -1.98 10.91
C THR A 302 11.57 -3.52 10.77
N PRO A 303 12.70 -4.08 10.31
CA PRO A 303 12.95 -5.52 10.36
C PRO A 303 13.03 -6.16 11.76
N ASP A 304 13.13 -5.34 12.83
CA ASP A 304 13.08 -5.78 14.23
C ASP A 304 11.61 -5.82 14.73
N ASP A 305 11.34 -5.80 16.04
CA ASP A 305 9.98 -5.71 16.61
C ASP A 305 9.58 -4.24 16.88
N ASP A 306 8.47 -3.76 16.31
CA ASP A 306 7.87 -2.45 16.56
C ASP A 306 6.47 -2.58 17.20
N LEU A 307 6.31 -2.00 18.39
CA LEU A 307 5.30 -2.42 19.38
C LEU A 307 4.49 -1.25 19.97
N PHE A 308 3.23 -1.57 20.28
CA PHE A 308 2.36 -0.83 21.21
C PHE A 308 2.30 0.69 20.98
N TYR A 309 1.76 1.07 19.81
CA TYR A 309 1.64 2.45 19.37
C TYR A 309 0.42 3.14 20.01
N LEU A 310 0.67 4.22 20.76
CA LEU A 310 -0.34 5.04 21.43
C LEU A 310 -0.26 6.48 20.94
N VAL A 311 -1.35 7.01 20.38
CA VAL A 311 -1.46 8.41 19.90
C VAL A 311 -2.14 9.27 20.96
N ASP A 312 -1.83 10.58 20.98
CA ASP A 312 -2.54 11.55 21.81
C ASP A 312 -3.92 11.93 21.25
N ALA A 313 -4.77 12.52 22.09
CA ALA A 313 -6.14 12.88 21.70
C ALA A 313 -6.24 13.97 20.60
N ALA A 314 -5.12 14.63 20.27
CA ALA A 314 -5.02 15.60 19.18
C ALA A 314 -4.62 14.94 17.84
N GLY A 315 -4.02 13.75 17.87
CA GLY A 315 -3.44 13.12 16.69
C GLY A 315 -2.09 13.71 16.27
N GLU A 316 -1.39 14.44 17.15
CA GLU A 316 -0.14 15.17 16.85
C GLU A 316 1.13 14.45 17.35
N GLN A 317 1.02 13.66 18.42
CA GLN A 317 2.11 12.92 19.04
C GLN A 317 1.76 11.44 19.24
N ALA A 318 2.77 10.58 19.18
CA ALA A 318 2.64 9.17 19.51
C ALA A 318 3.81 8.67 20.38
N CYS A 319 3.49 7.78 21.32
CA CYS A 319 4.43 6.99 22.09
C CYS A 319 4.41 5.53 21.60
N PHE A 320 5.57 4.95 21.34
CA PHE A 320 5.69 3.55 20.93
C PHE A 320 7.05 2.95 21.32
N ALA A 321 7.20 1.63 21.19
CA ALA A 321 8.42 0.92 21.55
C ALA A 321 8.97 0.11 20.38
N SER A 322 10.27 -0.14 20.37
CA SER A 322 10.92 -0.80 19.24
C SER A 322 12.26 -1.45 19.57
N GLY A 323 12.52 -2.59 18.93
CA GLY A 323 13.82 -3.25 18.90
C GLY A 323 14.89 -2.49 18.10
N ARG A 324 14.52 -1.48 17.30
CA ARG A 324 15.45 -0.76 16.41
C ARG A 324 16.72 -0.34 17.15
N SER A 325 17.87 -0.83 16.68
CA SER A 325 19.20 -0.49 17.22
C SER A 325 19.37 -0.69 18.74
N SER A 326 18.58 -1.56 19.36
CA SER A 326 18.68 -1.94 20.78
C SER A 326 19.57 -3.18 20.95
N ARG A 327 19.87 -3.55 22.20
CA ARG A 327 20.56 -4.82 22.51
C ARG A 327 19.56 -5.97 22.71
N GLN A 328 20.07 -7.19 22.72
CA GLN A 328 19.33 -8.37 23.15
C GLN A 328 18.60 -8.10 24.48
N ASP A 329 17.31 -8.45 24.53
CA ASP A 329 16.40 -8.28 25.68
C ASP A 329 16.12 -6.81 26.09
N MET A 330 16.45 -5.83 25.24
CA MET A 330 16.15 -4.40 25.41
C MET A 330 15.18 -3.89 24.32
N LEU A 331 14.55 -2.74 24.57
CA LEU A 331 13.78 -1.97 23.59
C LEU A 331 14.12 -0.48 23.75
N HIS A 332 13.95 0.31 22.70
CA HIS A 332 13.84 1.76 22.78
C HIS A 332 12.37 2.18 22.90
N VAL A 333 12.03 3.03 23.88
CA VAL A 333 10.74 3.72 23.94
C VAL A 333 10.91 5.13 23.38
N TYR A 334 10.00 5.53 22.50
CA TYR A 334 10.01 6.76 21.72
C TYR A 334 8.79 7.62 22.03
N ARG A 335 8.97 8.95 21.97
CA ARG A 335 7.87 9.90 21.71
C ARG A 335 8.17 10.68 20.43
N ILE A 336 7.28 10.58 19.45
CA ILE A 336 7.43 11.16 18.10
C ILE A 336 6.23 12.03 17.74
N SER A 337 6.39 12.95 16.79
CA SER A 337 5.23 13.53 16.10
C SER A 337 4.68 12.56 15.07
N THR A 338 3.35 12.48 14.96
CA THR A 338 2.61 11.71 13.95
C THR A 338 2.77 12.26 12.53
N ARG A 339 3.22 13.52 12.39
CA ARG A 339 3.35 14.19 11.09
C ARG A 339 4.50 13.59 10.27
N GLN A 340 4.17 12.57 9.49
CA GLN A 340 5.05 11.99 8.48
C GLN A 340 5.37 13.02 7.38
N VAL A 341 6.64 13.11 6.98
CA VAL A 341 7.10 13.91 5.83
C VAL A 341 7.68 12.96 4.76
N PRO A 342 7.18 12.98 3.50
CA PRO A 342 7.75 12.17 2.42
C PRO A 342 9.23 12.51 2.16
N LEU A 343 10.05 11.48 1.97
CA LEU A 343 11.50 11.59 1.88
C LEU A 343 12.03 11.10 0.52
N THR A 344 12.10 12.00 -0.45
CA THR A 344 12.86 11.76 -1.70
C THR A 344 14.36 11.85 -1.41
N LEU A 345 14.97 10.72 -1.04
CA LEU A 345 16.42 10.64 -0.83
C LEU A 345 17.18 10.69 -2.17
N THR A 346 18.00 11.73 -2.37
CA THR A 346 19.00 11.77 -3.44
C THR A 346 20.41 11.62 -2.87
N VAL A 347 21.15 10.62 -3.34
CA VAL A 347 22.57 10.42 -2.99
C VAL A 347 23.46 10.89 -4.13
N LEU A 348 24.53 11.66 -3.84
CA LEU A 348 25.60 11.90 -4.81
C LEU A 348 26.83 11.09 -4.40
N LYS A 349 27.27 10.17 -5.27
CA LYS A 349 28.57 9.50 -5.16
C LYS A 349 29.54 10.20 -6.09
N GLY A 350 30.67 10.67 -5.57
CA GLY A 350 31.58 11.47 -6.37
C GLY A 350 33.05 11.35 -6.04
N THR A 351 33.86 12.02 -6.86
CA THR A 351 35.32 12.07 -6.73
C THR A 351 35.83 13.50 -6.82
N PHE A 352 36.82 13.82 -5.99
CA PHE A 352 37.57 15.07 -6.02
C PHE A 352 38.96 14.86 -6.63
N ALA A 353 39.37 15.78 -7.50
CA ALA A 353 40.72 15.85 -8.05
C ALA A 353 41.24 17.30 -8.08
N SER A 354 42.56 17.46 -8.02
CA SER A 354 43.26 18.75 -8.08
C SER A 354 44.26 18.76 -9.23
N GLU A 355 44.13 19.71 -10.15
CA GLU A 355 45.12 19.90 -11.24
C GLU A 355 46.45 20.47 -10.70
N PHE A 356 46.41 21.17 -9.57
CA PHE A 356 47.59 21.70 -8.88
C PHE A 356 48.49 20.58 -8.32
N ASN A 357 47.89 19.46 -7.91
CA ASN A 357 48.61 18.27 -7.45
C ASN A 357 47.70 17.02 -7.54
N ALA A 358 48.00 16.09 -8.45
CA ALA A 358 47.22 14.87 -8.65
C ALA A 358 47.25 13.87 -7.47
N ASP A 359 48.21 14.02 -6.56
CA ASP A 359 48.29 13.28 -5.30
C ASP A 359 47.51 13.96 -4.15
N ASP A 360 47.15 15.24 -4.28
CA ASP A 360 46.30 15.94 -3.31
C ASP A 360 44.83 15.80 -3.68
N ARG A 361 44.22 14.75 -3.12
CA ARG A 361 42.80 14.41 -3.31
C ARG A 361 41.96 14.72 -2.08
N LYS A 362 42.48 15.57 -1.18
CA LYS A 362 41.81 15.93 0.06
C LYS A 362 40.90 17.13 -0.16
N ALA A 363 39.62 16.92 0.10
CA ALA A 363 38.63 17.97 0.17
C ALA A 363 37.68 17.70 1.35
N LYS A 364 37.28 18.76 2.04
CA LYS A 364 36.18 18.76 2.99
C LYS A 364 35.01 19.51 2.35
N ILE A 365 33.85 18.87 2.29
CA ILE A 365 32.69 19.32 1.52
C ILE A 365 31.54 19.51 2.51
N THR A 366 31.13 20.75 2.72
CA THR A 366 29.92 21.11 3.48
C THR A 366 28.83 21.47 2.47
N VAL A 367 27.62 20.94 2.65
CA VAL A 367 26.46 21.25 1.81
C VAL A 367 25.41 21.99 2.63
N GLU A 368 25.10 23.21 2.23
CA GLU A 368 23.98 24.01 2.72
C GLU A 368 22.76 23.83 1.81
N ASP A 369 21.57 23.90 2.40
CA ASP A 369 20.34 24.16 1.63
C ASP A 369 20.41 25.56 0.97
N GLY A 370 20.07 25.64 -0.32
CA GLY A 370 20.24 26.86 -1.12
C GLY A 370 19.27 27.99 -0.76
N LEU A 371 18.22 27.71 0.01
CA LEU A 371 17.24 28.70 0.48
C LEU A 371 17.46 29.05 1.97
N THR A 372 17.46 28.05 2.84
CA THR A 372 17.50 28.24 4.31
C THR A 372 18.92 28.42 4.87
N ARG A 373 19.94 27.97 4.13
CA ARG A 373 21.35 27.86 4.58
C ARG A 373 21.58 26.92 5.77
N GLU A 374 20.59 26.07 6.07
CA GLU A 374 20.74 24.95 6.99
C GLU A 374 21.81 23.97 6.45
N VAL A 375 22.76 23.55 7.30
CA VAL A 375 23.81 22.61 6.90
C VAL A 375 23.22 21.20 6.86
N ILE A 376 23.09 20.65 5.65
CA ILE A 376 22.52 19.32 5.40
C ILE A 376 23.50 18.22 5.74
N THR A 377 24.79 18.41 5.39
CA THR A 377 25.85 17.45 5.69
C THR A 377 27.24 18.10 5.56
N THR A 378 28.22 17.52 6.25
CA THR A 378 29.65 17.79 6.02
C THR A 378 30.38 16.46 5.89
N VAL A 379 31.06 16.27 4.76
CA VAL A 379 31.81 15.06 4.43
C VAL A 379 33.27 15.39 4.12
N SER A 380 34.13 14.39 4.04
CA SER A 380 35.53 14.54 3.63
C SER A 380 35.92 13.37 2.73
N THR A 381 36.83 13.61 1.80
CA THR A 381 37.23 12.61 0.81
C THR A 381 38.10 11.51 1.42
N ASP A 382 38.01 10.31 0.84
CA ASP A 382 38.87 9.18 1.17
C ASP A 382 40.28 9.33 0.54
N ILE A 383 41.13 8.32 0.75
CA ILE A 383 42.49 8.29 0.19
C ILE A 383 42.56 8.29 -1.34
N ASN A 384 41.46 7.94 -2.02
CA ASN A 384 41.35 7.90 -3.48
C ASN A 384 40.77 9.21 -4.06
N GLY A 385 40.22 10.07 -3.22
CA GLY A 385 39.46 11.28 -3.58
C GLY A 385 37.94 11.09 -3.59
N SER A 386 37.43 9.90 -3.24
CA SER A 386 36.02 9.57 -3.27
C SER A 386 35.27 10.15 -2.08
N TYR A 387 34.02 10.59 -2.30
CA TYR A 387 33.08 11.00 -1.26
C TYR A 387 31.66 10.57 -1.64
N ILE A 388 30.78 10.49 -0.64
CA ILE A 388 29.36 10.20 -0.79
C ILE A 388 28.61 11.21 0.09
N LEU A 389 27.47 11.73 -0.38
CA LEU A 389 26.61 12.63 0.38
C LEU A 389 25.13 12.32 0.14
N SER A 390 24.32 12.47 1.19
CA SER A 390 22.86 12.31 1.18
C SER A 390 22.18 13.68 1.17
N LEU A 391 21.16 13.86 0.32
CA LEU A 391 20.35 15.07 0.24
C LEU A 391 18.87 14.68 0.44
N PRO A 392 18.12 15.34 1.35
CA PRO A 392 16.80 14.89 1.78
C PRO A 392 15.66 15.24 0.80
N ARG A 393 15.94 15.99 -0.25
CA ARG A 393 14.97 16.42 -1.26
C ARG A 393 15.64 16.87 -2.56
N SER A 394 14.87 16.96 -3.63
CA SER A 394 15.23 17.76 -4.82
C SER A 394 15.29 19.26 -4.51
N GLY A 395 16.07 20.03 -5.27
CA GLY A 395 16.17 21.47 -5.13
C GLY A 395 17.58 22.02 -5.23
N ARG A 396 17.73 23.31 -4.91
CA ARG A 396 19.01 24.04 -4.97
C ARG A 396 19.79 23.87 -3.67
N TYR A 397 21.05 23.45 -3.79
CA TYR A 397 22.01 23.32 -2.69
C TYR A 397 23.26 24.15 -2.96
N ARG A 398 23.94 24.60 -1.90
CA ARG A 398 25.21 25.31 -1.98
C ARG A 398 26.32 24.43 -1.42
N PHE A 399 27.30 24.13 -2.26
CA PHE A 399 28.45 23.30 -1.93
C PHE A 399 29.61 24.21 -1.54
N LEU A 400 30.18 23.99 -0.36
CA LEU A 400 31.35 24.67 0.17
C LEU A 400 32.49 23.66 0.31
N VAL A 401 33.53 23.81 -0.51
CA VAL A 401 34.63 22.85 -0.63
C VAL A 401 35.94 23.48 -0.17
N GLU A 402 36.47 23.00 0.95
CA GLU A 402 37.79 23.32 1.50
C GLU A 402 38.82 22.37 0.87
N ALA A 403 39.70 22.86 -0.01
CA ALA A 403 40.64 22.01 -0.74
C ALA A 403 41.88 22.75 -1.27
N GLY A 404 42.88 21.99 -1.72
CA GLY A 404 44.05 22.50 -2.44
C GLY A 404 45.13 23.17 -1.57
N PRO A 405 46.23 23.64 -2.18
CA PRO A 405 47.42 24.09 -1.46
C PRO A 405 47.23 25.38 -0.66
N SER A 406 46.18 26.16 -0.94
CA SER A 406 45.82 27.34 -0.16
C SER A 406 44.88 27.07 1.02
N GLY A 407 44.24 25.90 1.07
CA GLY A 407 43.19 25.57 2.04
C GLY A 407 41.95 26.47 1.94
N ARG A 408 41.65 27.01 0.75
CA ARG A 408 40.54 27.95 0.57
C ARG A 408 39.20 27.25 0.43
N MET A 409 38.15 27.96 0.87
CA MET A 409 36.75 27.59 0.72
C MET A 409 36.24 28.05 -0.64
N HIS A 410 35.95 27.11 -1.53
CA HIS A 410 35.33 27.36 -2.83
C HIS A 410 33.83 27.08 -2.76
N ALA A 411 33.01 28.01 -3.26
CA ALA A 411 31.56 27.87 -3.28
C ALA A 411 31.02 27.54 -4.68
N GLY A 412 30.17 26.51 -4.76
CA GLY A 412 29.38 26.17 -5.94
C GLY A 412 27.89 26.04 -5.61
N ILE A 413 27.05 25.97 -6.64
CA ILE A 413 25.61 25.70 -6.52
C ILE A 413 25.31 24.45 -7.35
N VAL A 414 24.51 23.55 -6.78
CA VAL A 414 24.03 22.32 -7.42
C VAL A 414 22.51 22.32 -7.34
N GLU A 415 21.85 22.18 -8.49
CA GLU A 415 20.40 22.00 -8.55
C GLU A 415 20.12 20.53 -8.80
N VAL A 416 19.57 19.86 -7.79
CA VAL A 416 19.20 18.45 -7.82
C VAL A 416 17.80 18.34 -8.45
N PRO A 417 17.61 17.50 -9.49
CA PRO A 417 16.32 17.35 -10.16
C PRO A 417 15.24 16.80 -9.23
N ALA A 418 13.98 17.07 -9.57
CA ALA A 418 12.83 16.44 -8.93
C ALA A 418 12.86 14.92 -9.13
N SER A 419 12.47 14.18 -8.09
CA SER A 419 12.32 12.73 -8.16
C SER A 419 11.15 12.27 -7.28
N ASP A 420 10.46 11.26 -7.79
CA ASP A 420 9.43 10.44 -7.18
C ASP A 420 10.03 9.36 -6.26
N VAL A 421 11.09 8.69 -6.72
CA VAL A 421 11.78 7.60 -6.01
C VAL A 421 13.16 8.04 -5.47
N PRO A 422 13.76 7.32 -4.52
CA PRO A 422 15.17 7.51 -4.16
C PRO A 422 16.11 7.27 -5.37
N ARG A 423 17.07 8.16 -5.61
CA ARG A 423 18.03 8.06 -6.73
C ARG A 423 19.46 8.35 -6.28
N ALA A 424 20.45 7.78 -6.96
CA ALA A 424 21.83 8.21 -6.81
C ALA A 424 22.46 8.59 -8.15
N TYR A 425 23.29 9.63 -8.09
CA TYR A 425 23.92 10.24 -9.25
C TYR A 425 25.43 10.35 -9.05
N ARG A 426 26.16 10.36 -10.17
CA ARG A 426 27.61 10.54 -10.17
C ARG A 426 27.95 12.04 -10.13
N GLN A 427 28.96 12.42 -9.36
CA GLN A 427 29.45 13.81 -9.26
C GLN A 427 30.98 13.85 -9.38
N GLU A 428 31.52 14.84 -10.10
CA GLU A 428 32.97 15.10 -10.16
C GLU A 428 33.24 16.53 -9.67
N LEU A 429 34.17 16.66 -8.73
CA LEU A 429 34.72 17.93 -8.26
C LEU A 429 36.15 18.05 -8.76
N THR A 430 36.48 19.14 -9.45
CA THR A 430 37.84 19.39 -9.93
C THR A 430 38.30 20.78 -9.53
N LEU A 431 39.41 20.87 -8.81
CA LEU A 431 40.08 22.13 -8.53
C LEU A 431 41.09 22.42 -9.66
N VAL A 432 40.80 23.44 -10.48
CA VAL A 432 41.54 23.77 -11.70
C VAL A 432 42.28 25.11 -11.58
N ASP A 433 43.36 25.27 -12.35
CA ASP A 433 43.99 26.59 -12.52
C ASP A 433 43.38 27.31 -13.74
N GLN A 434 42.68 28.42 -13.50
CA GLN A 434 42.22 29.30 -14.56
C GLN A 434 42.87 30.68 -14.44
N SER A 435 43.95 30.87 -15.22
CA SER A 435 44.71 32.12 -15.33
C SER A 435 45.42 32.57 -14.04
N GLY A 436 45.89 31.62 -13.22
CA GLY A 436 46.56 31.88 -11.94
C GLY A 436 45.60 32.02 -10.76
N GLN A 437 44.41 31.40 -10.85
CA GLN A 437 43.40 31.40 -9.79
C GLN A 437 42.81 29.99 -9.61
N GLU A 438 42.76 29.54 -8.36
CA GLU A 438 42.13 28.29 -7.94
C GLU A 438 40.61 28.38 -8.14
N ARG A 439 40.05 27.52 -8.97
CA ARG A 439 38.61 27.47 -9.26
C ARG A 439 38.07 26.06 -9.11
N LEU A 440 36.96 25.92 -8.39
CA LEU A 440 36.22 24.67 -8.32
C LEU A 440 35.30 24.54 -9.55
N ILE A 441 35.38 23.41 -10.24
CA ILE A 441 34.37 22.93 -11.19
C ILE A 441 33.57 21.82 -10.49
N ILE A 442 32.25 21.87 -10.63
CA ILE A 442 31.33 20.81 -10.20
C ILE A 442 30.64 20.27 -11.46
N LYS A 443 30.80 18.97 -11.74
CA LYS A 443 30.06 18.25 -12.79
C LYS A 443 29.10 17.27 -12.14
N ASN A 444 27.84 17.30 -12.54
CA ASN A 444 26.80 16.39 -12.05
C ASN A 444 26.28 15.57 -13.23
N TYR A 445 26.13 14.27 -13.04
CA TYR A 445 25.62 13.34 -14.05
C TYR A 445 24.21 12.92 -13.63
N PHE A 446 23.25 13.84 -13.81
CA PHE A 446 21.85 13.63 -13.44
C PHE A 446 21.06 12.82 -14.49
N ASP A 447 21.55 12.75 -15.72
CA ASP A 447 20.94 12.02 -16.83
C ASP A 447 21.40 10.54 -16.90
N ASP A 448 22.32 10.14 -16.01
CA ASP A 448 23.05 8.86 -15.99
C ASP A 448 23.11 8.35 -14.54
N PRO A 449 22.01 7.79 -14.00
CA PRO A 449 21.95 7.30 -12.62
C PRO A 449 22.88 6.10 -12.43
N LEU A 450 23.38 5.94 -11.20
CA LEU A 450 24.10 4.73 -10.82
C LEU A 450 23.08 3.63 -10.50
N ASP A 451 23.38 2.36 -10.84
CA ASP A 451 22.51 1.21 -10.53
C ASP A 451 23.11 0.28 -9.46
N GLU A 452 24.34 -0.21 -9.62
CA GLU A 452 24.87 -1.28 -8.74
C GLU A 452 25.35 -0.78 -7.35
N ASP A 453 25.94 0.41 -7.30
CA ASP A 453 26.36 1.06 -6.04
C ASP A 453 25.17 1.60 -5.21
N MET A 454 23.97 1.72 -5.81
CA MET A 454 22.77 2.30 -5.20
C MET A 454 22.46 1.68 -3.85
N ILE A 455 22.31 0.35 -3.86
CA ILE A 455 21.65 -0.38 -2.78
C ILE A 455 22.46 -0.21 -1.49
N ALA A 456 23.78 -0.34 -1.54
CA ALA A 456 24.62 -0.17 -0.35
C ALA A 456 24.54 1.25 0.25
N LEU A 457 24.42 2.30 -0.57
CA LEU A 457 24.46 3.69 -0.13
C LEU A 457 23.09 4.23 0.28
N ALA A 458 22.03 3.90 -0.48
CA ALA A 458 20.66 4.15 -0.06
C ALA A 458 20.36 3.41 1.25
N LEU A 459 20.75 2.13 1.37
CA LEU A 459 20.58 1.38 2.62
C LEU A 459 21.38 1.96 3.79
N ALA A 460 22.54 2.58 3.56
CA ALA A 460 23.31 3.23 4.64
C ALA A 460 22.57 4.45 5.23
N GLU A 461 21.94 5.29 4.40
CA GLU A 461 21.13 6.42 4.85
C GLU A 461 19.76 5.98 5.41
N ILE A 462 19.13 4.95 4.82
CA ILE A 462 17.94 4.28 5.38
C ILE A 462 18.26 3.77 6.80
N LYS A 463 19.32 2.97 6.98
CA LYS A 463 19.78 2.51 8.32
C LYS A 463 20.12 3.67 9.27
N ARG A 464 20.60 4.81 8.76
CA ARG A 464 20.87 6.00 9.58
C ARG A 464 19.57 6.60 10.12
N ARG A 465 18.54 6.74 9.30
CA ARG A 465 17.23 7.28 9.71
C ARG A 465 16.42 6.29 10.54
N ALA A 466 16.52 5.00 10.23
CA ALA A 466 15.90 3.90 10.96
C ALA A 466 16.22 3.87 12.46
N ARG A 467 17.31 4.52 12.90
CA ARG A 467 17.69 4.65 14.32
C ARG A 467 16.74 5.55 15.12
N LEU A 468 16.04 6.47 14.44
CA LEU A 468 15.22 7.51 15.06
C LEU A 468 15.98 8.21 16.21
N ASP A 469 17.22 8.61 15.97
CA ASP A 469 17.99 9.35 16.97
C ASP A 469 17.33 10.73 17.22
N ILE A 470 17.38 11.22 18.46
CA ILE A 470 16.77 12.51 18.83
C ILE A 470 17.39 13.60 17.96
N GLY A 471 16.56 14.30 17.20
CA GLY A 471 17.03 15.41 16.36
C GLY A 471 17.72 16.47 17.21
N GLU A 472 18.81 17.04 16.72
CA GLU A 472 19.48 18.15 17.41
C GLU A 472 18.44 19.24 17.72
N ALA A 473 18.32 19.60 18.99
CA ALA A 473 17.29 20.51 19.45
C ALA A 473 17.44 21.84 18.73
N ARG A 474 16.54 22.10 17.77
CA ARG A 474 16.50 23.36 17.02
C ARG A 474 16.32 24.49 18.02
N GLU A 475 17.40 25.21 18.32
CA GLU A 475 17.32 26.44 19.09
C GLU A 475 16.36 27.37 18.36
N VAL A 476 15.27 27.74 19.04
CA VAL A 476 14.31 28.73 18.55
C VAL A 476 15.02 30.08 18.59
N VAL A 477 15.68 30.41 17.48
CA VAL A 477 16.45 31.65 17.34
C VAL A 477 15.51 32.84 17.46
N ALA A 478 15.61 33.53 18.59
CA ALA A 478 15.17 34.90 18.89
C ALA A 478 13.75 35.31 18.44
N GLN A 479 12.92 35.69 19.42
CA GLN A 479 11.69 36.43 19.19
C GLN A 479 11.94 37.70 18.36
N GLU A 480 11.34 37.78 17.17
CA GLU A 480 11.04 39.08 16.56
C GLU A 480 9.72 39.63 17.12
N PRO A 481 9.57 40.96 17.28
CA PRO A 481 8.51 41.55 18.10
C PRO A 481 7.12 41.52 17.43
N GLU A 482 6.08 41.58 18.28
CA GLU A 482 4.67 41.58 17.90
C GLU A 482 4.36 42.60 16.78
N GLN A 483 3.78 42.13 15.68
CA GLN A 483 3.10 42.98 14.70
C GLN A 483 1.59 42.98 14.97
N GLU A 484 0.93 44.11 14.73
CA GLU A 484 -0.50 44.27 15.01
C GLU A 484 -1.35 43.31 14.17
N VAL A 485 -2.34 42.68 14.81
CA VAL A 485 -3.21 41.68 14.17
C VAL A 485 -4.13 42.35 13.14
N ALA A 486 -3.72 42.27 11.87
CA ALA A 486 -4.63 42.42 10.74
C ALA A 486 -5.68 41.29 10.77
N PRO A 487 -6.92 41.51 10.29
CA PRO A 487 -7.95 40.47 10.26
C PRO A 487 -7.48 39.25 9.45
N MET A 488 -7.77 38.05 9.95
CA MET A 488 -7.24 36.79 9.40
C MET A 488 -7.67 36.57 7.94
N ASP A 489 -6.71 36.66 7.02
CA ASP A 489 -6.87 36.22 5.64
C ASP A 489 -6.82 34.68 5.57
N LEU A 490 -7.98 34.05 5.75
CA LEU A 490 -8.11 32.59 5.61
C LEU A 490 -7.82 32.09 4.18
N ILE A 491 -7.99 32.92 3.16
CA ILE A 491 -7.82 32.54 1.76
C ILE A 491 -6.32 32.42 1.46
N GLY A 492 -5.54 33.42 1.87
CA GLY A 492 -4.07 33.38 1.84
C GLY A 492 -3.50 32.31 2.77
N GLN A 493 -4.03 32.13 3.99
CA GLN A 493 -3.59 31.07 4.91
C GLN A 493 -3.86 29.67 4.37
N ALA A 494 -4.96 29.46 3.65
CA ALA A 494 -5.24 28.19 2.97
C ALA A 494 -4.38 27.95 1.71
N GLY A 495 -3.58 28.94 1.28
CA GLY A 495 -2.67 28.84 0.13
C GLY A 495 -3.26 29.27 -1.21
N PHE A 496 -4.46 29.85 -1.25
CA PHE A 496 -5.00 30.47 -2.46
C PHE A 496 -4.34 31.84 -2.73
N SER A 497 -4.34 32.28 -3.99
CA SER A 497 -3.76 33.55 -4.42
C SER A 497 -4.61 34.23 -5.50
N GLY A 498 -4.58 35.56 -5.56
CA GLY A 498 -5.41 36.37 -6.45
C GLY A 498 -6.77 36.71 -5.84
N ASP A 499 -7.75 37.10 -6.66
CA ASP A 499 -9.06 37.60 -6.23
C ASP A 499 -10.02 36.51 -5.68
N MET A 500 -9.47 35.43 -5.11
CA MET A 500 -10.26 34.34 -4.53
C MET A 500 -10.98 34.82 -3.26
N THR A 501 -12.21 34.33 -3.04
CA THR A 501 -13.03 34.69 -1.87
C THR A 501 -13.59 33.43 -1.20
N LYS A 502 -14.03 33.55 0.06
CA LYS A 502 -14.70 32.44 0.78
C LYS A 502 -15.87 31.84 -0.02
N GLN A 503 -16.62 32.67 -0.76
CA GLN A 503 -17.71 32.20 -1.60
C GLN A 503 -17.24 31.66 -2.96
N GLY A 504 -16.23 32.28 -3.58
CA GLY A 504 -15.60 31.75 -4.80
C GLY A 504 -14.96 30.37 -4.60
N ALA A 505 -14.48 30.08 -3.39
CA ALA A 505 -14.00 28.75 -3.01
C ALA A 505 -15.13 27.71 -2.93
N VAL A 506 -16.30 28.07 -2.36
CA VAL A 506 -17.50 27.22 -2.40
C VAL A 506 -17.93 26.95 -3.85
N GLU A 507 -17.88 27.97 -4.71
CA GLU A 507 -18.22 27.86 -6.13
C GLU A 507 -17.20 27.00 -6.90
N LEU A 508 -15.91 27.07 -6.56
CA LEU A 508 -14.85 26.18 -7.09
C LEU A 508 -15.08 24.71 -6.70
N SER A 509 -15.42 24.43 -5.45
CA SER A 509 -15.72 23.05 -4.99
C SER A 509 -16.93 22.46 -5.72
N ARG A 510 -17.93 23.28 -6.05
CA ARG A 510 -19.09 22.88 -6.88
C ARG A 510 -18.73 22.70 -8.36
N ALA A 511 -17.76 23.46 -8.87
CA ALA A 511 -17.26 23.27 -10.23
C ALA A 511 -16.53 21.93 -10.37
N PHE A 512 -15.71 21.54 -9.37
CA PHE A 512 -15.08 20.21 -9.30
C PHE A 512 -16.12 19.08 -9.21
N GLU A 513 -17.16 19.23 -8.40
CA GLU A 513 -18.29 18.29 -8.37
C GLU A 513 -18.96 18.14 -9.76
N GLN A 514 -19.19 19.25 -10.47
CA GLN A 514 -19.82 19.23 -11.79
C GLN A 514 -18.92 18.64 -12.88
N GLU A 515 -17.62 18.92 -12.84
CA GLU A 515 -16.61 18.32 -13.72
C GLU A 515 -16.58 16.79 -13.54
N ASP A 516 -16.51 16.31 -12.30
CA ASP A 516 -16.48 14.89 -11.99
C ASP A 516 -17.80 14.17 -12.32
N ARG A 517 -18.95 14.83 -12.10
CA ARG A 517 -20.27 14.32 -12.53
C ARG A 517 -20.38 14.22 -14.06
N GLN A 518 -19.91 15.22 -14.81
CA GLN A 518 -19.90 15.13 -16.29
C GLN A 518 -19.01 13.96 -16.74
N ARG A 519 -17.81 13.86 -16.18
CA ARG A 519 -16.85 12.79 -16.47
C ARG A 519 -17.40 11.40 -16.14
N MET A 520 -18.13 11.26 -15.03
CA MET A 520 -18.83 10.03 -14.67
C MET A 520 -19.83 9.62 -15.77
N ASN A 521 -20.67 10.54 -16.25
CA ASN A 521 -21.63 10.26 -17.31
C ASN A 521 -20.94 9.89 -18.64
N GLU A 522 -19.86 10.58 -19.01
CA GLU A 522 -19.07 10.25 -20.22
C GLU A 522 -18.41 8.86 -20.13
N LEU A 523 -18.01 8.43 -18.94
CA LEU A 523 -17.45 7.10 -18.71
C LEU A 523 -18.55 6.03 -18.67
N GLU A 524 -19.76 6.36 -18.23
CA GLU A 524 -20.94 5.48 -18.26
C GLU A 524 -21.35 5.12 -19.69
N GLU A 525 -21.47 6.12 -20.56
CA GLU A 525 -21.77 5.94 -21.99
C GLU A 525 -20.72 5.04 -22.67
N ARG A 526 -19.43 5.37 -22.52
CA ARG A 526 -18.32 4.58 -23.09
C ARG A 526 -18.23 3.15 -22.52
N THR A 527 -18.59 2.96 -21.24
CA THR A 527 -18.64 1.62 -20.61
C THR A 527 -19.72 0.77 -21.26
N GLY A 528 -20.92 1.33 -21.45
CA GLY A 528 -22.01 0.64 -22.14
C GLY A 528 -21.74 0.41 -23.63
N GLU A 529 -21.04 1.31 -24.32
CA GLU A 529 -20.54 1.08 -25.69
C GLU A 529 -19.59 -0.11 -25.74
N ALA A 530 -18.56 -0.15 -24.88
CA ALA A 530 -17.61 -1.25 -24.80
C ALA A 530 -18.30 -2.60 -24.54
N TYR A 531 -19.29 -2.63 -23.66
CA TYR A 531 -20.09 -3.84 -23.42
C TYR A 531 -21.01 -4.22 -24.59
N THR A 532 -21.55 -3.28 -25.37
CA THR A 532 -22.24 -3.59 -26.64
C THR A 532 -21.28 -4.25 -27.64
N VAL A 533 -20.05 -3.73 -27.77
CA VAL A 533 -19.00 -4.31 -28.64
C VAL A 533 -18.63 -5.73 -28.18
N ALA A 534 -18.49 -5.95 -26.88
CA ALA A 534 -18.27 -7.27 -26.31
C ALA A 534 -19.43 -8.23 -26.64
N LEU A 535 -20.67 -7.81 -26.42
CA LEU A 535 -21.86 -8.63 -26.66
C LEU A 535 -21.99 -9.06 -28.13
N ARG A 536 -21.76 -8.14 -29.09
CA ARG A 536 -21.69 -8.44 -30.54
C ARG A 536 -20.56 -9.43 -30.83
N SER A 537 -19.37 -9.18 -30.31
CA SER A 537 -18.18 -10.04 -30.54
C SER A 537 -18.38 -11.46 -30.01
N VAL A 538 -19.03 -11.65 -28.85
CA VAL A 538 -19.39 -12.98 -28.34
C VAL A 538 -20.42 -13.67 -29.24
N GLN A 539 -21.40 -12.94 -29.80
CA GLN A 539 -22.39 -13.50 -30.74
C GLN A 539 -21.77 -13.93 -32.07
N GLU A 540 -20.81 -13.17 -32.59
CA GLU A 540 -20.03 -13.53 -33.79
C GLU A 540 -19.21 -14.80 -33.53
N ALA A 541 -18.49 -14.88 -32.40
CA ALA A 541 -17.76 -16.08 -31.96
C ALA A 541 -18.68 -17.30 -31.79
N ASP A 542 -19.86 -17.09 -31.16
CA ASP A 542 -20.89 -18.11 -30.96
C ASP A 542 -21.37 -18.70 -32.29
N THR A 543 -21.38 -17.90 -33.36
CA THR A 543 -21.91 -18.24 -34.69
C THR A 543 -20.87 -18.95 -35.53
N HIS A 544 -19.68 -18.37 -35.68
CA HIS A 544 -18.55 -19.00 -36.39
C HIS A 544 -18.15 -20.33 -35.75
N GLY A 545 -18.14 -20.42 -34.41
CA GLY A 545 -17.84 -21.67 -33.70
C GLY A 545 -18.87 -22.78 -33.95
N LYS A 546 -20.16 -22.44 -34.14
CA LYS A 546 -21.18 -23.41 -34.57
C LYS A 546 -20.95 -23.83 -36.01
N ARG A 547 -20.68 -22.86 -36.89
CA ARG A 547 -20.51 -23.09 -38.33
C ARG A 547 -19.31 -23.99 -38.65
N ALA A 548 -18.21 -23.83 -37.94
CA ALA A 548 -17.05 -24.73 -38.04
C ALA A 548 -17.41 -26.19 -37.67
N GLY A 549 -18.17 -26.39 -36.58
CA GLY A 549 -18.66 -27.74 -36.19
C GLY A 549 -19.63 -28.36 -37.20
N GLU A 550 -20.54 -27.56 -37.78
CA GLU A 550 -21.40 -28.01 -38.89
C GLU A 550 -20.59 -28.47 -40.10
N LEU A 551 -19.51 -27.76 -40.45
CA LEU A 551 -18.66 -28.07 -41.60
C LEU A 551 -17.81 -29.31 -41.38
N LEU A 552 -17.25 -29.52 -40.18
CA LEU A 552 -16.58 -30.79 -39.83
C LEU A 552 -17.56 -31.98 -39.91
N THR A 553 -18.78 -31.83 -39.39
CA THR A 553 -19.83 -32.86 -39.49
C THR A 553 -20.16 -33.20 -40.96
N GLN A 554 -20.16 -32.20 -41.85
CA GLN A 554 -20.34 -32.41 -43.30
C GLN A 554 -19.11 -33.06 -43.95
N ALA A 555 -17.90 -32.75 -43.49
CA ALA A 555 -16.65 -33.32 -43.98
C ALA A 555 -16.53 -34.82 -43.64
N GLU A 556 -16.94 -35.23 -42.44
CA GLU A 556 -17.05 -36.65 -42.06
C GLU A 556 -18.04 -37.40 -42.95
N ALA A 557 -19.18 -36.79 -43.25
CA ALA A 557 -20.21 -37.34 -44.12
C ALA A 557 -19.87 -37.28 -45.63
N ALA A 558 -18.77 -36.62 -46.03
CA ALA A 558 -18.45 -36.39 -47.44
C ALA A 558 -18.07 -37.68 -48.18
N GLY A 559 -18.74 -37.94 -49.31
CA GLY A 559 -18.52 -39.13 -50.15
C GLY A 559 -17.26 -39.10 -51.03
N SER A 560 -16.50 -38.01 -51.04
CA SER A 560 -15.23 -37.86 -51.76
C SER A 560 -14.17 -37.24 -50.84
N GLU A 561 -12.90 -37.51 -51.13
CA GLU A 561 -11.78 -36.90 -50.39
C GLU A 561 -11.62 -35.42 -50.73
N GLU A 562 -11.83 -35.04 -51.99
CA GLU A 562 -11.79 -33.65 -52.46
C GLU A 562 -12.81 -32.77 -51.73
N THR A 563 -14.08 -33.19 -51.63
CA THR A 563 -15.12 -32.45 -50.89
C THR A 563 -14.86 -32.44 -49.38
N ARG A 564 -14.25 -33.50 -48.81
CA ARG A 564 -13.85 -33.51 -47.40
C ARG A 564 -12.78 -32.47 -47.11
N ASN A 565 -11.77 -32.37 -47.97
CA ASN A 565 -10.64 -31.45 -47.79
C ASN A 565 -11.11 -29.99 -47.85
N GLU A 566 -11.94 -29.62 -48.83
CA GLU A 566 -12.52 -28.27 -48.91
C GLU A 566 -13.39 -27.95 -47.68
N LEU A 567 -14.29 -28.84 -47.25
CA LEU A 567 -15.12 -28.62 -46.06
C LEU A 567 -14.30 -28.51 -44.76
N THR A 568 -13.17 -29.23 -44.65
CA THR A 568 -12.25 -29.13 -43.50
C THR A 568 -11.50 -27.79 -43.51
N LYS A 569 -11.18 -27.27 -44.71
CA LYS A 569 -10.53 -25.97 -44.91
C LYS A 569 -11.48 -24.81 -44.62
N ASP A 570 -12.75 -24.92 -44.99
CA ASP A 570 -13.80 -23.97 -44.61
C ASP A 570 -14.05 -24.00 -43.09
N ALA A 571 -14.09 -25.19 -42.48
CA ALA A 571 -14.20 -25.32 -41.03
C ALA A 571 -13.03 -24.64 -40.28
N ALA A 572 -11.82 -24.69 -40.85
CA ALA A 572 -10.64 -24.03 -40.29
C ALA A 572 -10.72 -22.49 -40.37
N ARG A 573 -11.20 -21.95 -41.49
CA ARG A 573 -11.48 -20.50 -41.65
C ARG A 573 -12.49 -20.04 -40.58
N GLU A 574 -13.62 -20.73 -40.47
CA GLU A 574 -14.67 -20.45 -39.49
C GLU A 574 -14.17 -20.58 -38.04
N ARG A 575 -13.36 -21.61 -37.73
CA ARG A 575 -12.76 -21.79 -36.39
C ARG A 575 -11.84 -20.63 -36.01
N THR A 576 -11.04 -20.12 -36.95
CA THR A 576 -10.13 -19.00 -36.66
C THR A 576 -10.87 -17.65 -36.60
N LEU A 577 -11.92 -17.43 -37.40
CA LEU A 577 -12.84 -16.30 -37.21
C LEU A 577 -13.52 -16.35 -35.82
N ALA A 578 -13.90 -17.53 -35.34
CA ALA A 578 -14.46 -17.71 -34.00
C ALA A 578 -13.48 -17.32 -32.89
N LYS A 579 -12.21 -17.76 -32.97
CA LYS A 579 -11.14 -17.35 -32.02
C LYS A 579 -10.99 -15.83 -31.98
N GLN A 580 -10.93 -15.19 -33.15
CA GLN A 580 -10.69 -13.74 -33.29
C GLN A 580 -11.86 -12.91 -32.76
N ALA A 581 -13.10 -13.33 -33.02
CA ALA A 581 -14.28 -12.72 -32.41
C ALA A 581 -14.29 -12.89 -30.88
N ASN A 582 -13.83 -14.03 -30.34
CA ASN A 582 -13.75 -14.25 -28.90
C ASN A 582 -12.61 -13.44 -28.24
N LEU A 583 -11.50 -13.20 -28.95
CA LEU A 583 -10.44 -12.28 -28.52
C LEU A 583 -10.91 -10.81 -28.53
N ARG A 584 -11.66 -10.37 -29.56
CA ARG A 584 -12.33 -9.05 -29.54
C ARG A 584 -13.27 -8.92 -28.34
N ALA A 585 -14.03 -9.96 -28.02
CA ALA A 585 -14.90 -9.96 -26.84
C ALA A 585 -14.13 -9.79 -25.53
N ARG A 586 -13.00 -10.49 -25.35
CA ARG A 586 -12.12 -10.34 -24.17
C ARG A 586 -11.63 -8.89 -24.01
N ALA A 587 -11.03 -8.32 -25.06
CA ALA A 587 -10.55 -6.94 -25.05
C ALA A 587 -11.67 -5.91 -24.77
N ALA A 588 -12.87 -6.12 -25.30
CA ALA A 588 -14.01 -5.24 -25.08
C ALA A 588 -14.63 -5.36 -23.66
N ILE A 589 -14.62 -6.56 -23.05
CA ILE A 589 -14.99 -6.73 -21.63
C ILE A 589 -13.99 -6.00 -20.73
N GLU A 590 -12.69 -6.21 -20.96
CA GLU A 590 -11.63 -5.60 -20.15
C GLU A 590 -11.56 -4.07 -20.33
N ALA A 591 -11.94 -3.56 -21.51
CA ALA A 591 -12.15 -2.12 -21.73
C ALA A 591 -13.30 -1.58 -20.88
N GLY A 592 -14.47 -2.25 -20.90
CA GLY A 592 -15.63 -1.86 -20.10
C GLY A 592 -15.37 -1.90 -18.60
N GLU A 593 -14.68 -2.94 -18.10
CA GLU A 593 -14.34 -3.04 -16.67
C GLU A 593 -13.34 -1.96 -16.22
N GLU A 594 -12.36 -1.60 -17.04
CA GLU A 594 -11.43 -0.53 -16.70
C GLU A 594 -12.07 0.87 -16.81
N LEU A 595 -12.97 1.10 -17.77
CA LEU A 595 -13.79 2.31 -17.86
C LEU A 595 -14.74 2.44 -16.66
N GLU A 596 -15.37 1.35 -16.22
CA GLU A 596 -16.22 1.31 -15.03
C GLU A 596 -15.42 1.66 -13.76
N LEU A 597 -14.21 1.13 -13.60
CA LEU A 597 -13.31 1.51 -12.51
C LEU A 597 -12.98 3.01 -12.52
N LYS A 598 -12.80 3.63 -13.70
CA LYS A 598 -12.67 5.09 -13.80
C LYS A 598 -13.99 5.80 -13.45
N ARG A 599 -15.14 5.29 -13.88
CA ARG A 599 -16.48 5.86 -13.58
C ARG A 599 -16.72 5.90 -12.07
N MET A 600 -16.46 4.78 -11.38
CA MET A 600 -16.55 4.69 -9.92
C MET A 600 -15.60 5.67 -9.21
N ALA A 601 -14.38 5.83 -9.71
CA ALA A 601 -13.42 6.80 -9.15
C ALA A 601 -13.90 8.26 -9.31
N SER A 602 -14.46 8.61 -10.48
CA SER A 602 -15.07 9.93 -10.72
C SER A 602 -16.33 10.15 -9.88
N ALA A 603 -17.20 9.14 -9.72
CA ALA A 603 -18.39 9.21 -8.86
C ALA A 603 -18.01 9.48 -7.39
N ALA A 604 -17.04 8.73 -6.86
CA ALA A 604 -16.51 8.92 -5.51
C ALA A 604 -15.80 10.28 -5.34
N SER A 605 -15.25 10.83 -6.42
CA SER A 605 -14.65 12.16 -6.42
C SER A 605 -15.70 13.28 -6.38
N ALA A 606 -16.70 13.22 -7.27
CA ALA A 606 -17.86 14.12 -7.24
C ALA A 606 -18.54 14.16 -5.86
N GLN A 607 -18.72 13.00 -5.23
CA GLN A 607 -19.28 12.90 -3.88
C GLN A 607 -18.43 13.66 -2.84
N ARG A 608 -17.10 13.52 -2.87
CA ARG A 608 -16.19 14.25 -1.97
C ARG A 608 -16.25 15.77 -2.22
N SER A 609 -16.15 16.21 -3.47
CA SER A 609 -16.16 17.64 -3.82
C SER A 609 -17.50 18.31 -3.50
N GLY A 610 -18.62 17.58 -3.63
CA GLY A 610 -19.97 18.04 -3.26
C GLY A 610 -20.24 18.08 -1.75
N VAL A 611 -19.72 17.10 -0.99
CA VAL A 611 -19.72 17.16 0.48
C VAL A 611 -18.86 18.34 0.95
N LEU A 612 -17.63 18.47 0.45
CA LEU A 612 -16.73 19.58 0.76
C LEU A 612 -17.34 20.95 0.41
N ALA A 613 -18.05 21.06 -0.72
CA ALA A 613 -18.75 22.28 -1.11
C ALA A 613 -19.88 22.64 -0.13
N THR A 614 -20.61 21.63 0.37
CA THR A 614 -21.69 21.81 1.35
C THR A 614 -21.14 22.19 2.71
N GLU A 615 -20.12 21.50 3.21
CA GLU A 615 -19.48 21.78 4.50
C GLU A 615 -18.76 23.14 4.51
N LEU A 616 -18.02 23.48 3.44
CA LEU A 616 -17.38 24.79 3.29
C LEU A 616 -18.42 25.91 3.25
N ALA A 617 -19.55 25.71 2.55
CA ALA A 617 -20.65 26.68 2.56
C ALA A 617 -21.26 26.86 3.96
N ALA A 618 -21.41 25.77 4.72
CA ALA A 618 -21.90 25.82 6.10
C ALA A 618 -20.92 26.55 7.03
N ALA A 619 -19.63 26.21 7.02
CA ALA A 619 -18.59 26.82 7.85
C ALA A 619 -18.43 28.34 7.56
N VAL A 620 -18.45 28.72 6.28
CA VAL A 620 -18.42 30.12 5.83
C VAL A 620 -19.67 30.87 6.30
N SER A 621 -20.86 30.25 6.23
CA SER A 621 -22.12 30.86 6.69
C SER A 621 -22.19 31.01 8.21
N ALA A 622 -21.67 30.01 8.95
CA ALA A 622 -21.56 30.02 10.40
C ALA A 622 -20.49 31.02 10.92
N SER A 623 -19.67 31.58 10.03
CA SER A 623 -18.49 32.39 10.37
C SER A 623 -17.48 31.65 11.27
N ASN A 624 -17.42 30.32 11.16
CA ASN A 624 -16.46 29.51 11.90
C ASN A 624 -15.11 29.54 11.18
N ASP A 625 -14.24 30.48 11.55
CA ASP A 625 -12.98 30.71 10.83
C ASP A 625 -12.00 29.52 10.91
N GLN A 626 -11.98 28.76 12.02
CA GLN A 626 -11.12 27.57 12.15
C GLN A 626 -11.57 26.44 11.22
N GLU A 627 -12.87 26.14 11.20
CA GLU A 627 -13.44 25.13 10.30
C GLU A 627 -13.37 25.56 8.83
N THR A 628 -13.64 26.84 8.56
CA THR A 628 -13.49 27.44 7.22
C THR A 628 -12.06 27.25 6.71
N LEU A 629 -11.04 27.49 7.53
CA LEU A 629 -9.65 27.28 7.15
C LEU A 629 -9.37 25.81 6.78
N VAL A 630 -9.81 24.85 7.60
CA VAL A 630 -9.64 23.41 7.33
C VAL A 630 -10.29 23.01 6.00
N LYS A 631 -11.53 23.44 5.74
CA LYS A 631 -12.24 23.13 4.48
C LYS A 631 -11.61 23.84 3.28
N LEU A 632 -11.09 25.06 3.44
CA LEU A 632 -10.33 25.77 2.39
C LEU A 632 -9.00 25.06 2.07
N THR A 633 -8.24 24.62 3.07
CA THR A 633 -6.98 23.88 2.85
C THR A 633 -7.24 22.52 2.16
N ALA A 634 -8.33 21.83 2.51
CA ALA A 634 -8.74 20.61 1.81
C ALA A 634 -9.07 20.88 0.32
N LEU A 635 -9.84 21.93 0.03
CA LEU A 635 -10.12 22.35 -1.35
C LEU A 635 -8.85 22.78 -2.11
N LYS A 636 -7.90 23.41 -1.42
CA LYS A 636 -6.62 23.80 -2.03
C LYS A 636 -5.80 22.57 -2.43
N ALA A 637 -5.74 21.55 -1.56
CA ALA A 637 -5.09 20.28 -1.89
C ALA A 637 -5.76 19.58 -3.09
N GLU A 638 -7.10 19.63 -3.19
CA GLU A 638 -7.82 19.12 -4.36
C GLU A 638 -7.50 19.92 -5.63
N GLN A 639 -7.47 21.26 -5.55
CA GLN A 639 -7.09 22.12 -6.67
C GLN A 639 -5.66 21.82 -7.14
N ASP A 640 -4.70 21.66 -6.22
CA ASP A 640 -3.30 21.41 -6.58
C ASP A 640 -3.11 20.01 -7.17
N ALA A 641 -3.84 19.00 -6.70
CA ALA A 641 -3.90 17.69 -7.35
C ALA A 641 -4.42 17.78 -8.80
N ARG A 642 -5.54 18.52 -9.04
CA ARG A 642 -6.08 18.79 -10.39
C ARG A 642 -5.17 19.66 -11.26
N SER A 643 -4.25 20.44 -10.67
CA SER A 643 -3.39 21.41 -11.37
C SER A 643 -1.96 20.93 -11.62
N GLY A 644 -1.61 19.72 -11.21
CA GLY A 644 -0.26 19.16 -11.31
C GLY A 644 0.21 18.90 -12.75
N PRO A 645 1.51 18.57 -12.95
CA PRO A 645 2.04 18.15 -14.25
C PRO A 645 1.43 16.82 -14.74
N GLU A 646 0.87 16.01 -13.83
CA GLU A 646 0.09 14.79 -14.11
C GLU A 646 -1.37 15.09 -14.48
N ARG A 647 -1.61 16.21 -15.17
CA ARG A 647 -2.93 16.57 -15.71
C ARG A 647 -3.49 15.38 -16.49
N GLU A 648 -4.67 14.91 -16.06
CA GLU A 648 -5.11 13.53 -16.27
C GLU A 648 -4.83 12.98 -17.67
N ILE A 649 -3.93 12.00 -17.71
CA ILE A 649 -3.60 11.24 -18.91
C ILE A 649 -4.89 10.54 -19.40
N PRO A 650 -5.31 10.68 -20.68
CA PRO A 650 -6.49 9.99 -21.22
C PRO A 650 -6.45 8.49 -20.95
N VAL A 651 -7.62 7.86 -20.78
CA VAL A 651 -7.70 6.44 -20.40
C VAL A 651 -7.07 5.58 -21.48
N SER A 652 -7.26 5.93 -22.75
CA SER A 652 -6.58 5.29 -23.89
C SER A 652 -5.04 5.35 -23.83
N GLU A 653 -4.45 6.43 -23.31
CA GLU A 653 -2.99 6.59 -23.18
C GLU A 653 -2.46 5.89 -21.92
N GLN A 654 -3.25 5.77 -20.85
CA GLN A 654 -2.93 4.90 -19.72
C GLN A 654 -2.88 3.43 -20.18
N MET A 655 -3.91 2.97 -20.89
CA MET A 655 -3.99 1.62 -21.45
C MET A 655 -2.87 1.34 -22.47
N ARG A 656 -2.51 2.33 -23.31
CA ARG A 656 -1.40 2.20 -24.27
C ARG A 656 -0.05 1.95 -23.59
N ARG A 657 0.18 2.55 -22.41
CA ARG A 657 1.40 2.30 -21.63
C ARG A 657 1.43 0.89 -21.07
N ALA A 658 0.33 0.44 -20.47
CA ALA A 658 0.18 -0.94 -20.00
C ALA A 658 0.36 -1.98 -21.14
N ALA A 659 -0.16 -1.70 -22.33
CA ALA A 659 0.07 -2.52 -23.52
C ALA A 659 1.56 -2.58 -23.90
N SER A 660 2.26 -1.43 -23.93
CA SER A 660 3.70 -1.38 -24.19
C SER A 660 4.56 -2.06 -23.10
N GLU A 661 4.04 -2.24 -21.90
CA GLU A 661 4.69 -3.01 -20.83
C GLU A 661 4.47 -4.51 -21.01
N ALA A 662 3.27 -4.93 -21.42
CA ALA A 662 2.98 -6.31 -21.79
C ALA A 662 3.87 -6.76 -22.97
N ASP A 663 4.03 -5.94 -24.02
CA ASP A 663 4.93 -6.21 -25.15
C ASP A 663 6.38 -6.50 -24.70
N ARG A 664 6.90 -5.77 -23.71
CA ARG A 664 8.25 -6.00 -23.15
C ARG A 664 8.36 -7.31 -22.40
N GLU A 665 7.31 -7.74 -21.71
CA GLU A 665 7.26 -9.06 -21.06
C GLU A 665 7.17 -10.19 -22.11
N VAL A 666 6.52 -9.97 -23.26
CA VAL A 666 6.56 -10.90 -24.40
C VAL A 666 7.99 -11.03 -24.94
N GLU A 667 8.67 -9.93 -25.25
CA GLU A 667 10.06 -9.94 -25.73
C GLU A 667 10.98 -10.70 -24.76
N LYS A 668 10.86 -10.43 -23.46
CA LYS A 668 11.61 -11.07 -22.37
C LYS A 668 11.33 -12.57 -22.24
N ARG A 669 10.05 -13.00 -22.30
CA ARG A 669 9.69 -14.43 -22.25
C ARG A 669 10.14 -15.17 -23.51
N MET A 670 9.97 -14.56 -24.68
CA MET A 670 10.47 -15.12 -25.94
C MET A 670 11.99 -15.22 -25.97
N ALA A 671 12.71 -14.24 -25.44
CA ALA A 671 14.17 -14.33 -25.28
C ALA A 671 14.57 -15.50 -24.36
N SER A 672 13.89 -15.67 -23.22
CA SER A 672 14.13 -16.79 -22.29
C SER A 672 13.87 -18.16 -22.93
N ALA A 673 12.73 -18.34 -23.60
CA ALA A 673 12.39 -19.60 -24.27
C ALA A 673 13.37 -19.93 -25.43
N ASN A 674 13.82 -18.91 -26.17
CA ASN A 674 14.85 -19.08 -27.19
C ASN A 674 16.23 -19.42 -26.60
N ALA A 675 16.59 -18.88 -25.44
CA ALA A 675 17.84 -19.23 -24.75
C ALA A 675 17.84 -20.70 -24.32
N GLN A 676 16.80 -21.17 -23.64
CA GLN A 676 16.65 -22.58 -23.24
C GLN A 676 16.64 -23.52 -24.45
N ARG A 677 15.98 -23.13 -25.55
CA ARG A 677 15.99 -23.90 -26.82
C ARG A 677 17.39 -24.00 -27.42
N THR A 678 18.20 -22.96 -27.28
CA THR A 678 19.59 -22.94 -27.73
C THR A 678 20.43 -23.91 -26.90
N GLU A 679 20.30 -23.87 -25.57
CA GLU A 679 20.98 -24.81 -24.66
C GLU A 679 20.58 -26.28 -24.94
N HIS A 680 19.29 -26.56 -25.15
CA HIS A 680 18.83 -27.89 -25.55
C HIS A 680 19.49 -28.35 -26.87
N THR A 681 19.58 -27.47 -27.86
CA THR A 681 20.22 -27.76 -29.15
C THR A 681 21.72 -28.06 -29.00
N GLU A 682 22.45 -27.26 -28.21
CA GLU A 682 23.87 -27.52 -27.92
C GLU A 682 24.10 -28.85 -27.20
N LEU A 683 23.19 -29.21 -26.29
CA LEU A 683 23.23 -30.47 -25.55
C LEU A 683 22.96 -31.68 -26.45
N LEU A 684 22.00 -31.58 -27.38
CA LEU A 684 21.77 -32.60 -28.43
C LEU A 684 23.01 -32.78 -29.33
N ASP A 685 23.65 -31.69 -29.75
CA ASP A 685 24.91 -31.73 -30.51
C ASP A 685 26.06 -32.33 -29.70
N ARG A 686 26.11 -32.08 -28.38
CA ARG A 686 27.08 -32.71 -27.47
C ARG A 686 26.86 -34.22 -27.38
N ILE A 687 25.61 -34.66 -27.26
CA ILE A 687 25.22 -36.09 -27.28
C ILE A 687 25.59 -36.74 -28.62
N ALA A 688 25.36 -36.07 -29.76
CA ALA A 688 25.72 -36.58 -31.08
C ALA A 688 27.24 -36.77 -31.24
N ARG A 689 28.04 -35.79 -30.76
CA ARG A 689 29.51 -35.86 -30.74
C ARG A 689 30.01 -37.00 -29.84
N LEU A 690 29.45 -37.18 -28.64
CA LEU A 690 29.80 -38.27 -27.73
C LEU A 690 29.42 -39.66 -28.28
N LYS A 691 28.24 -39.80 -28.90
CA LYS A 691 27.83 -41.03 -29.60
C LYS A 691 28.85 -41.41 -30.69
N THR A 692 29.32 -40.42 -31.45
CA THR A 692 30.35 -40.60 -32.49
C THR A 692 31.71 -41.04 -31.91
N GLU A 693 32.15 -40.47 -30.78
CA GLU A 693 33.38 -40.94 -30.11
C GLU A 693 33.23 -42.38 -29.57
N ARG A 694 32.04 -42.71 -29.06
CA ARG A 694 31.70 -44.04 -28.51
C ARG A 694 31.67 -45.12 -29.59
N ASP A 695 31.20 -44.81 -30.80
CA ASP A 695 31.32 -45.69 -31.97
C ASP A 695 32.77 -45.83 -32.49
N ALA A 696 33.61 -44.80 -32.32
CA ALA A 696 35.00 -44.82 -32.79
C ALA A 696 35.98 -45.56 -31.85
N THR A 697 35.71 -45.59 -30.54
CA THR A 697 36.65 -46.14 -29.56
C THR A 697 36.64 -47.67 -29.45
N ARG A 698 37.82 -48.27 -29.28
CA ARG A 698 38.00 -49.71 -29.01
C ARG A 698 38.38 -50.02 -27.56
N ASN A 699 38.50 -49.01 -26.71
CA ASN A 699 38.82 -49.17 -25.30
C ASN A 699 37.53 -49.34 -24.49
N LYS A 700 37.29 -50.52 -23.94
CA LYS A 700 36.08 -50.83 -23.13
C LYS A 700 35.86 -49.86 -21.96
N SER A 701 36.92 -49.39 -21.32
CA SER A 701 36.81 -48.44 -20.21
C SER A 701 36.41 -47.04 -20.67
N ARG A 702 36.80 -46.64 -21.90
CA ARG A 702 36.37 -45.36 -22.49
C ARG A 702 34.96 -45.46 -23.07
N SER A 703 34.56 -46.60 -23.62
CA SER A 703 33.16 -46.83 -24.02
C SER A 703 32.24 -46.67 -22.82
N ALA A 704 32.43 -47.44 -21.74
CA ALA A 704 31.55 -47.40 -20.57
C ALA A 704 31.42 -45.99 -19.94
N GLU A 705 32.49 -45.20 -19.97
CA GLU A 705 32.48 -43.80 -19.55
C GLU A 705 31.66 -42.91 -20.50
N LEU A 706 31.86 -43.04 -21.81
CA LEU A 706 31.07 -42.32 -22.82
C LEU A 706 29.59 -42.73 -22.80
N ASP A 707 29.29 -44.02 -22.64
CA ASP A 707 27.94 -44.57 -22.52
C ASP A 707 27.21 -43.98 -21.29
N ARG A 708 27.93 -43.79 -20.18
CA ARG A 708 27.41 -43.10 -18.99
C ARG A 708 27.13 -41.62 -19.27
N GLN A 709 28.09 -40.89 -19.85
CA GLN A 709 27.93 -39.47 -20.18
C GLN A 709 26.80 -39.24 -21.21
N ILE A 710 26.67 -40.11 -22.21
CA ILE A 710 25.55 -40.09 -23.18
C ILE A 710 24.21 -40.28 -22.45
N THR A 711 24.14 -41.19 -21.48
CA THR A 711 22.91 -41.43 -20.71
C THR A 711 22.54 -40.20 -19.87
N GLU A 712 23.51 -39.63 -19.15
CA GLU A 712 23.35 -38.45 -18.30
C GLU A 712 22.91 -37.21 -19.11
N TYR A 713 23.60 -36.88 -20.20
CA TYR A 713 23.20 -35.76 -21.05
C TYR A 713 21.87 -36.02 -21.76
N THR A 714 21.52 -37.27 -22.10
CA THR A 714 20.19 -37.58 -22.67
C THR A 714 19.07 -37.32 -21.67
N GLN A 715 19.27 -37.64 -20.38
CA GLN A 715 18.30 -37.32 -19.33
C GLN A 715 18.16 -35.80 -19.11
N GLN A 716 19.28 -35.06 -19.13
CA GLN A 716 19.28 -33.60 -19.05
C GLN A 716 18.58 -32.97 -20.27
N ALA A 717 18.79 -33.49 -21.47
CA ALA A 717 18.10 -33.02 -22.69
C ALA A 717 16.58 -33.26 -22.63
N GLN A 718 16.14 -34.42 -22.14
CA GLN A 718 14.70 -34.69 -21.96
C GLN A 718 14.05 -33.72 -20.97
N TYR A 719 14.69 -33.48 -19.83
CA TYR A 719 14.20 -32.49 -18.85
C TYR A 719 14.14 -31.07 -19.44
N LEU A 720 15.17 -30.67 -20.18
CA LEU A 720 15.24 -29.34 -20.78
C LEU A 720 14.27 -29.16 -21.95
N ASP A 721 13.91 -30.22 -22.70
CA ASP A 721 12.84 -30.17 -23.70
C ASP A 721 11.47 -29.89 -23.06
N ASP A 722 11.15 -30.54 -21.94
CA ASP A 722 9.93 -30.25 -21.18
C ASP A 722 9.90 -28.79 -20.66
N GLU A 723 11.04 -28.26 -20.18
CA GLU A 723 11.15 -26.85 -19.80
C GLU A 723 11.01 -25.89 -20.99
N VAL A 724 11.66 -26.17 -22.12
CA VAL A 724 11.55 -25.35 -23.36
C VAL A 724 10.10 -25.31 -23.84
N ASN A 725 9.43 -26.46 -23.87
CA ASN A 725 8.02 -26.55 -24.24
C ASN A 725 7.12 -25.81 -23.22
N ALA A 726 7.48 -25.76 -21.94
CA ALA A 726 6.78 -24.96 -20.94
C ALA A 726 7.07 -23.44 -21.04
N ALA A 727 8.27 -23.06 -21.47
CA ALA A 727 8.67 -21.67 -21.65
C ALA A 727 7.98 -21.02 -22.86
N PHE A 728 7.90 -21.73 -24.00
CA PHE A 728 7.14 -21.25 -25.16
C PHE A 728 5.66 -21.06 -24.82
N ARG A 729 4.99 -22.04 -24.17
CA ARG A 729 3.59 -21.87 -23.72
C ARG A 729 3.35 -20.61 -22.86
N LYS A 730 4.30 -20.22 -22.01
CA LYS A 730 4.23 -18.99 -21.19
C LYS A 730 4.48 -17.71 -21.98
N ALA A 731 5.18 -17.80 -23.11
CA ALA A 731 5.40 -16.71 -24.05
C ALA A 731 4.18 -16.54 -24.97
N ASP A 732 3.61 -17.63 -25.51
CA ASP A 732 2.37 -17.63 -26.29
C ASP A 732 1.19 -17.04 -25.49
N GLN A 733 1.13 -17.35 -24.20
CA GLN A 733 0.18 -16.73 -23.26
C GLN A 733 0.40 -15.22 -23.13
N ALA A 734 1.64 -14.78 -22.90
CA ALA A 734 1.95 -13.35 -22.81
C ALA A 734 1.67 -12.60 -24.13
N GLU A 735 1.92 -13.22 -25.29
CA GLU A 735 1.59 -12.61 -26.59
C GLU A 735 0.08 -12.41 -26.73
N THR A 736 -0.72 -13.37 -26.24
CA THR A 736 -2.18 -13.25 -26.18
C THR A 736 -2.62 -12.11 -25.24
N GLU A 737 -2.02 -12.03 -24.05
CA GLU A 737 -2.26 -10.98 -23.05
C GLU A 737 -1.90 -9.57 -23.61
N ALA A 738 -0.74 -9.43 -24.24
CA ALA A 738 -0.29 -8.17 -24.84
C ALA A 738 -1.19 -7.72 -26.00
N ARG A 739 -1.62 -8.64 -26.86
CA ARG A 739 -2.55 -8.34 -27.96
C ARG A 739 -3.93 -7.92 -27.45
N ILE A 740 -4.42 -8.50 -26.35
CA ILE A 740 -5.65 -8.04 -25.67
C ILE A 740 -5.45 -6.64 -25.07
N ALA A 741 -4.30 -6.36 -24.43
CA ALA A 741 -4.00 -5.04 -23.87
C ALA A 741 -3.90 -3.94 -24.95
N GLN A 742 -3.25 -4.21 -26.08
CA GLN A 742 -3.23 -3.33 -27.25
C GLN A 742 -4.64 -3.08 -27.79
N ALA A 743 -5.42 -4.15 -28.00
CA ALA A 743 -6.78 -4.07 -28.50
C ALA A 743 -7.71 -3.25 -27.60
N LYS A 744 -7.58 -3.39 -26.27
CA LYS A 744 -8.29 -2.59 -25.27
C LYS A 744 -7.94 -1.09 -25.39
N ALA A 745 -6.64 -0.76 -25.47
CA ALA A 745 -6.18 0.61 -25.62
C ALA A 745 -6.71 1.27 -26.92
N ASP A 746 -6.67 0.53 -28.03
CA ASP A 746 -7.18 1.00 -29.33
C ASP A 746 -8.72 1.10 -29.34
N LEU A 747 -9.46 0.23 -28.64
CA LEU A 747 -10.91 0.36 -28.50
C LEU A 747 -11.26 1.65 -27.78
N VAL A 748 -10.69 1.88 -26.59
CA VAL A 748 -10.98 3.08 -25.79
C VAL A 748 -10.51 4.35 -26.48
N ALA A 749 -9.41 4.31 -27.24
CA ALA A 749 -9.01 5.43 -28.09
C ALA A 749 -10.08 5.81 -29.14
N ASN A 750 -10.83 4.83 -29.67
CA ASN A 750 -11.90 5.07 -30.64
C ASN A 750 -13.20 5.55 -29.98
N LEU A 751 -13.53 5.05 -28.78
CA LEU A 751 -14.66 5.54 -27.97
C LEU A 751 -14.42 7.00 -27.51
N GLU A 752 -13.22 7.33 -27.00
CA GLU A 752 -12.83 8.70 -26.65
C GLU A 752 -12.89 9.68 -27.84
N GLN A 753 -12.74 9.20 -29.08
CA GLN A 753 -12.83 10.00 -30.29
C GLN A 753 -14.25 10.07 -30.90
N GLY A 754 -15.24 9.36 -30.35
CA GLY A 754 -16.58 9.23 -30.94
C GLY A 754 -16.58 8.52 -32.30
N ALA A 755 -15.53 7.75 -32.62
CA ALA A 755 -15.35 7.11 -33.92
C ALA A 755 -16.24 5.86 -34.12
N ALA A 756 -16.82 5.33 -33.05
CA ALA A 756 -17.68 4.13 -33.07
C ALA A 756 -19.03 4.32 -33.78
N GLY A 757 -19.45 5.57 -34.04
CA GLY A 757 -20.81 5.88 -34.48
C GLY A 757 -21.83 5.75 -33.34
N ASN A 758 -23.12 5.91 -33.66
CA ASN A 758 -24.19 5.89 -32.66
C ASN A 758 -24.54 4.46 -32.20
N ILE A 759 -23.59 3.77 -31.57
CA ILE A 759 -23.83 2.48 -30.92
C ILE A 759 -24.69 2.73 -29.68
N ALA A 760 -25.81 2.01 -29.56
CA ALA A 760 -26.59 2.04 -28.33
C ALA A 760 -25.76 1.41 -27.19
N ALA A 761 -25.44 2.21 -26.17
CA ALA A 761 -24.78 1.75 -24.97
C ALA A 761 -25.64 0.70 -24.25
N THR A 762 -25.06 -0.46 -23.91
CA THR A 762 -25.73 -1.51 -23.13
C THR A 762 -25.26 -1.41 -21.69
N GLU A 763 -26.10 -0.88 -20.80
CA GLU A 763 -25.92 -1.01 -19.36
C GLU A 763 -25.87 -2.50 -18.97
N MET A 764 -24.83 -2.91 -18.23
CA MET A 764 -24.65 -4.28 -17.77
C MET A 764 -24.25 -4.30 -16.29
N ASP A 765 -25.01 -5.02 -15.47
CA ASP A 765 -24.63 -5.28 -14.08
C ASP A 765 -23.48 -6.30 -13.98
N LEU A 766 -22.85 -6.40 -12.81
CA LEU A 766 -21.77 -7.34 -12.55
C LEU A 766 -22.18 -8.80 -12.81
N ALA A 767 -23.45 -9.15 -12.67
CA ALA A 767 -23.95 -10.49 -12.96
C ALA A 767 -24.01 -10.77 -14.48
N ALA A 768 -24.39 -9.77 -15.28
CA ALA A 768 -24.40 -9.82 -16.74
C ALA A 768 -22.98 -9.84 -17.32
N VAL A 769 -22.05 -9.05 -16.76
CA VAL A 769 -20.63 -9.07 -17.16
C VAL A 769 -20.02 -10.45 -16.86
N ASN A 770 -20.26 -11.02 -15.68
CA ASN A 770 -19.81 -12.37 -15.34
C ASN A 770 -20.47 -13.46 -16.23
N ALA A 771 -21.74 -13.30 -16.61
CA ALA A 771 -22.39 -14.19 -17.58
C ALA A 771 -21.76 -14.07 -18.99
N LEU A 772 -21.34 -12.87 -19.40
CA LEU A 772 -20.66 -12.65 -20.68
C LEU A 772 -19.24 -13.26 -20.68
N LYS A 773 -18.47 -13.08 -19.60
CA LYS A 773 -17.19 -13.79 -19.36
C LYS A 773 -17.36 -15.31 -19.41
N SER A 774 -18.42 -15.83 -18.81
CA SER A 774 -18.75 -17.27 -18.84
C SER A 774 -19.05 -17.77 -20.27
N ARG A 775 -19.72 -16.96 -21.11
CA ARG A 775 -19.94 -17.27 -22.53
C ARG A 775 -18.65 -17.23 -23.35
N VAL A 776 -17.75 -16.28 -23.08
CA VAL A 776 -16.41 -16.24 -23.69
C VAL A 776 -15.64 -17.53 -23.39
N ALA A 777 -15.58 -17.94 -22.12
CA ALA A 777 -14.91 -19.18 -21.74
C ALA A 777 -15.50 -20.42 -22.43
N GLY A 778 -16.83 -20.57 -22.43
CA GLY A 778 -17.51 -21.67 -23.12
C GLY A 778 -17.35 -21.65 -24.65
N ASN A 779 -17.13 -20.48 -25.26
CA ASN A 779 -16.76 -20.37 -26.67
C ASN A 779 -15.32 -20.88 -26.91
N ASP A 780 -14.36 -20.52 -26.05
CA ASP A 780 -12.97 -20.98 -26.17
C ASP A 780 -12.88 -22.51 -26.03
N GLU A 781 -13.59 -23.10 -25.06
CA GLU A 781 -13.70 -24.57 -24.91
C GLU A 781 -14.25 -25.23 -26.18
N ARG A 782 -15.42 -24.78 -26.65
CA ARG A 782 -16.04 -25.28 -27.88
C ARG A 782 -15.14 -25.15 -29.12
N VAL A 783 -14.37 -24.08 -29.24
CA VAL A 783 -13.47 -23.81 -30.38
C VAL A 783 -12.17 -24.63 -30.27
N ALA A 784 -11.74 -24.97 -29.06
CA ALA A 784 -10.63 -25.89 -28.81
C ALA A 784 -11.00 -27.34 -29.18
N GLU A 785 -12.21 -27.81 -28.85
CA GLU A 785 -12.71 -29.15 -29.17
C GLU A 785 -12.80 -29.46 -30.68
N LEU A 786 -12.87 -28.44 -31.54
CA LEU A 786 -12.89 -28.59 -33.00
C LEU A 786 -11.51 -29.05 -33.53
N VAL A 787 -11.30 -30.36 -33.60
CA VAL A 787 -10.07 -30.96 -34.15
C VAL A 787 -10.02 -30.76 -35.66
N ILE A 788 -8.90 -30.21 -36.16
CA ILE A 788 -8.65 -29.95 -37.57
C ILE A 788 -7.32 -30.61 -37.97
N ASP A 789 -7.22 -31.10 -39.21
CA ASP A 789 -5.99 -31.66 -39.75
C ASP A 789 -4.95 -30.56 -39.97
N GLN A 790 -3.80 -30.69 -39.31
CA GLN A 790 -2.68 -29.72 -39.33
C GLN A 790 -2.23 -29.31 -40.74
N ARG A 791 -2.49 -30.13 -41.77
CA ARG A 791 -2.21 -29.77 -43.17
C ARG A 791 -2.98 -28.53 -43.61
N PHE A 792 -4.23 -28.36 -43.17
CA PHE A 792 -5.06 -27.21 -43.54
C PHE A 792 -4.75 -25.98 -42.69
N GLU A 793 -4.40 -26.16 -41.41
CA GLU A 793 -3.86 -25.07 -40.57
C GLU A 793 -2.57 -24.51 -41.22
N ALA A 794 -1.65 -25.37 -41.66
CA ALA A 794 -0.44 -24.96 -42.36
C ALA A 794 -0.68 -24.28 -43.74
N GLU A 795 -1.73 -24.67 -44.47
CA GLU A 795 -2.15 -23.98 -45.70
C GLU A 795 -2.77 -22.60 -45.44
N LEU A 796 -3.48 -22.44 -44.32
CA LEU A 796 -4.20 -21.22 -43.97
C LEU A 796 -3.34 -20.21 -43.20
N ALA A 797 -2.20 -20.60 -42.62
CA ALA A 797 -1.33 -19.76 -41.79
C ALA A 797 -0.83 -18.43 -42.43
N ALA A 798 -1.08 -18.16 -43.72
CA ALA A 798 -0.86 -16.84 -44.33
C ALA A 798 -2.14 -15.97 -44.37
N GLU A 799 -3.32 -16.60 -44.43
CA GLU A 799 -4.64 -15.98 -44.35
C GLU A 799 -5.05 -15.74 -42.89
N GLU A 800 -4.73 -16.69 -41.99
CA GLU A 800 -4.90 -16.50 -40.53
C GLU A 800 -4.13 -15.28 -40.04
N ARG A 801 -2.85 -15.14 -40.39
CA ARG A 801 -2.05 -13.93 -40.07
C ARG A 801 -2.58 -12.64 -40.69
N ARG A 802 -3.39 -12.71 -41.76
CA ARG A 802 -4.06 -11.52 -42.33
C ARG A 802 -5.29 -11.15 -41.49
N LEU A 803 -6.15 -12.14 -41.23
CA LEU A 803 -7.32 -12.01 -40.36
C LEU A 803 -6.93 -11.60 -38.93
N GLU A 804 -5.79 -12.06 -38.43
CA GLU A 804 -5.21 -11.69 -37.14
C GLU A 804 -4.75 -10.23 -37.05
N ALA A 805 -4.28 -9.66 -38.16
CA ALA A 805 -3.97 -8.23 -38.25
C ALA A 805 -5.23 -7.38 -38.44
N GLU A 806 -6.29 -7.96 -39.01
CA GLU A 806 -7.62 -7.37 -39.16
C GLU A 806 -8.49 -7.54 -37.89
N THR A 807 -8.05 -8.34 -36.90
CA THR A 807 -8.85 -8.76 -35.72
C THR A 807 -9.21 -7.59 -34.80
N PHE A 808 -8.40 -6.54 -34.74
CA PHE A 808 -8.66 -5.35 -33.93
C PHE A 808 -8.81 -4.07 -34.77
N ASP A 809 -9.21 -4.23 -36.05
CA ASP A 809 -9.71 -3.12 -36.84
C ASP A 809 -11.11 -2.74 -36.33
N TRP A 810 -11.12 -1.84 -35.35
CA TRP A 810 -12.36 -1.38 -34.72
C TRP A 810 -13.21 -0.52 -35.69
N GLU A 811 -12.63 0.20 -36.66
CA GLU A 811 -13.44 0.87 -37.70
C GLU A 811 -14.25 -0.16 -38.52
N LEU A 812 -13.65 -1.32 -38.82
CA LEU A 812 -14.32 -2.42 -39.51
C LEU A 812 -15.34 -3.17 -38.62
N ALA A 813 -15.04 -3.35 -37.33
CA ALA A 813 -15.91 -4.08 -36.39
C ALA A 813 -17.14 -3.28 -35.92
N LEU A 814 -17.04 -1.95 -35.86
CA LEU A 814 -18.10 -1.06 -35.37
C LEU A 814 -19.10 -0.67 -36.48
N ALA A 815 -18.74 -0.87 -37.75
CA ALA A 815 -19.64 -0.64 -38.88
C ALA A 815 -20.92 -1.52 -38.84
N GLU A 816 -22.04 -0.93 -39.27
CA GLU A 816 -23.27 -1.65 -39.63
C GLU A 816 -23.17 -2.24 -41.05
N ASP A 817 -23.73 -3.45 -41.24
CA ASP A 817 -24.13 -4.08 -42.51
C ASP A 817 -23.31 -3.75 -43.78
N GLY A 818 -22.02 -4.08 -43.75
CA GLY A 818 -21.34 -4.76 -44.86
C GLY A 818 -21.13 -3.97 -46.16
N ALA A 819 -20.27 -2.96 -46.15
CA ALA A 819 -19.67 -2.38 -47.37
C ALA A 819 -18.16 -2.12 -47.22
N PRO A 820 -17.27 -2.75 -48.00
CA PRO A 820 -15.82 -2.57 -47.86
C PRO A 820 -15.34 -1.26 -48.50
N THR A 821 -15.15 -0.22 -47.69
CA THR A 821 -14.54 1.06 -48.10
C THR A 821 -13.03 0.98 -48.14
N ALA A 822 -12.46 0.61 -49.29
CA ALA A 822 -11.02 0.46 -49.47
C ALA A 822 -10.23 1.76 -49.20
N ARG A 823 -9.25 1.70 -48.27
CA ARG A 823 -8.22 2.73 -48.08
C ARG A 823 -6.82 2.13 -48.10
N THR A 824 -6.01 2.56 -49.08
CA THR A 824 -4.57 2.31 -49.12
C THR A 824 -3.84 3.31 -48.21
N GLY A 825 -3.33 2.85 -47.07
CA GLY A 825 -2.49 3.65 -46.16
C GLY A 825 -1.18 2.94 -45.85
N THR A 826 -0.05 3.45 -46.33
CA THR A 826 1.27 2.84 -46.08
C THR A 826 1.80 3.19 -44.69
N ARG A 827 1.73 2.25 -43.75
CA ARG A 827 2.40 2.36 -42.44
C ARG A 827 3.92 2.27 -42.66
N SER A 828 4.65 3.36 -42.45
CA SER A 828 6.09 3.45 -42.70
C SER A 828 6.89 2.91 -41.52
N ALA A 829 7.94 2.12 -41.79
CA ALA A 829 8.80 1.52 -40.77
C ALA A 829 10.22 2.14 -40.79
N SER A 830 10.49 3.04 -39.85
CA SER A 830 11.84 3.50 -39.45
C SER A 830 11.74 4.31 -38.13
N GLY A 831 12.72 4.26 -37.22
CA GLY A 831 13.99 3.52 -37.27
C GLY A 831 14.72 3.48 -35.91
N SER A 832 15.96 2.99 -35.93
CA SER A 832 16.79 2.70 -34.75
C SER A 832 17.28 3.95 -33.99
N PRO A 833 17.42 3.91 -32.65
CA PRO A 833 18.07 4.96 -31.86
C PRO A 833 19.60 4.75 -31.78
N VAL A 834 20.39 5.74 -32.22
CA VAL A 834 21.82 5.89 -31.89
C VAL A 834 22.16 7.40 -31.93
N GLU A 835 23.09 7.85 -31.09
CA GLU A 835 23.62 9.23 -30.98
C GLU A 835 22.64 10.27 -30.37
N ALA A 836 23.03 11.16 -29.45
CA ALA A 836 24.33 11.39 -28.79
C ALA A 836 24.16 11.95 -27.35
N MET A 837 25.14 11.67 -26.47
CA MET A 837 25.28 12.33 -25.17
C MET A 837 25.82 13.76 -25.31
N GLN A 838 25.20 14.74 -24.65
CA GLN A 838 25.78 16.07 -24.39
C GLN A 838 25.35 16.58 -23.01
N GLY A 839 26.23 16.49 -22.00
CA GLY A 839 26.00 17.05 -20.67
C GLY A 839 26.16 18.58 -20.63
N ARG A 840 25.40 19.27 -19.76
CA ARG A 840 25.48 20.73 -19.58
C ARG A 840 26.62 21.12 -18.62
N GLU A 841 27.67 21.75 -19.15
CA GLU A 841 28.66 22.45 -18.33
C GLU A 841 28.11 23.80 -17.85
N THR A 842 28.18 24.07 -16.54
CA THR A 842 27.79 25.35 -15.93
C THR A 842 29.01 26.08 -15.39
N THR A 843 29.35 27.23 -15.97
CA THR A 843 30.58 27.98 -15.65
C THR A 843 30.26 29.44 -15.32
N MET A 844 30.18 29.79 -14.03
CA MET A 844 29.98 31.17 -13.56
C MET A 844 31.19 31.68 -12.75
N ALA A 845 31.58 32.93 -12.97
CA ALA A 845 32.79 33.53 -12.40
C ALA A 845 32.55 34.13 -11.01
N TYR A 846 33.63 34.29 -10.25
CA TYR A 846 33.63 34.90 -8.92
C TYR A 846 33.20 36.38 -8.97
N GLN A 847 32.36 36.80 -8.04
CA GLN A 847 32.07 38.21 -7.74
C GLN A 847 32.40 38.48 -6.26
N ASP A 848 33.09 39.61 -6.02
CA ASP A 848 33.66 39.97 -4.71
C ASP A 848 32.63 40.77 -3.89
N PRO A 849 32.43 40.49 -2.59
CA PRO A 849 31.28 41.00 -1.85
C PRO A 849 31.58 42.27 -1.03
N GLU A 850 31.67 43.45 -1.66
CA GLU A 850 31.56 44.71 -0.90
C GLU A 850 31.06 45.93 -1.72
N HIS A 851 30.32 46.81 -1.03
CA HIS A 851 29.86 48.17 -1.41
C HIS A 851 28.62 48.38 -2.33
N ALA A 852 27.85 49.42 -1.94
CA ALA A 852 26.97 50.29 -2.73
C ALA A 852 25.56 49.82 -3.17
N THR A 853 24.65 49.94 -2.19
CA THR A 853 23.25 50.41 -2.28
C THR A 853 22.80 51.31 -3.45
N GLN A 854 21.47 51.28 -3.66
CA GLN A 854 20.55 52.33 -4.19
C GLN A 854 20.24 52.41 -5.70
N ASP A 855 18.98 52.80 -5.93
CA ASP A 855 18.27 53.19 -7.17
C ASP A 855 18.18 52.21 -8.35
N ALA A 856 17.19 52.31 -9.25
CA ALA A 856 15.75 52.64 -9.13
C ALA A 856 15.08 52.47 -10.53
N THR A 857 13.81 52.05 -10.56
CA THR A 857 12.76 52.37 -11.57
C THR A 857 13.05 52.41 -13.09
N GLN A 858 12.16 51.70 -13.82
CA GLN A 858 11.50 52.12 -15.07
C GLN A 858 12.21 52.03 -16.46
N ALA A 859 11.37 51.57 -17.41
CA ALA A 859 11.13 52.12 -18.75
C ALA A 859 12.04 51.80 -19.97
N ASP A 860 11.58 50.81 -20.73
CA ASP A 860 10.94 50.99 -22.06
C ASP A 860 11.75 50.98 -23.40
N ALA A 861 11.05 50.45 -24.42
CA ALA A 861 11.04 50.76 -25.85
C ALA A 861 12.29 50.73 -26.76
N THR A 862 12.40 49.65 -27.57
CA THR A 862 12.65 49.67 -29.05
C THR A 862 14.03 50.14 -29.58
N THR A 863 14.52 49.87 -30.80
CA THR A 863 13.93 49.79 -32.17
C THR A 863 14.87 49.09 -33.19
N VAL A 864 14.34 48.62 -34.34
CA VAL A 864 14.92 48.68 -35.74
C VAL A 864 16.18 47.82 -36.07
N THR A 865 16.33 47.08 -37.19
CA THR A 865 15.48 46.43 -38.25
C THR A 865 16.30 45.19 -38.80
N ASP A 866 16.25 44.59 -40.01
CA ASP A 866 15.64 44.82 -41.35
C ASP A 866 15.61 43.55 -42.26
N GLY A 867 15.06 43.66 -43.48
CA GLY A 867 15.05 42.64 -44.56
C GLY A 867 16.01 42.97 -45.73
N PRO A 868 16.19 42.09 -46.76
CA PRO A 868 15.15 41.57 -47.69
C PRO A 868 15.24 40.03 -47.96
N GLY A 869 14.43 39.30 -48.76
CA GLY A 869 13.51 39.57 -49.90
C GLY A 869 14.14 39.10 -51.24
N THR A 870 13.51 38.44 -52.24
CA THR A 870 12.10 38.08 -52.61
C THR A 870 12.05 36.61 -53.19
N GLU A 871 11.12 36.02 -54.00
CA GLU A 871 9.93 36.41 -54.81
C GLU A 871 9.11 35.16 -55.31
N ARG A 872 7.86 35.34 -55.79
CA ARG A 872 7.00 34.47 -56.68
C ARG A 872 6.42 33.14 -56.14
N SER A 873 5.24 32.65 -56.56
CA SER A 873 3.99 33.21 -57.17
C SER A 873 2.94 32.06 -57.15
N VAL A 874 1.71 32.12 -56.60
CA VAL A 874 0.56 33.07 -56.61
C VAL A 874 -0.41 32.91 -57.81
N GLY A 875 -1.71 32.71 -57.46
CA GLY A 875 -2.90 32.96 -58.28
C GLY A 875 -4.18 32.33 -57.68
N GLY A 876 -5.34 33.01 -57.55
CA GLY A 876 -5.62 34.44 -57.64
C GLY A 876 -7.11 34.83 -57.80
N ASN A 877 -7.54 35.93 -57.15
CA ASN A 877 -8.76 36.75 -57.40
C ASN A 877 -10.17 36.13 -57.19
N ALA A 878 -11.26 36.90 -56.89
CA ALA A 878 -11.43 38.31 -56.46
C ALA A 878 -12.87 38.54 -55.92
N GLY A 879 -13.11 39.65 -55.19
CA GLY A 879 -14.48 40.18 -54.96
C GLY A 879 -14.70 41.03 -53.69
N ALA A 880 -14.75 42.36 -53.85
CA ALA A 880 -15.13 43.37 -52.83
C ALA A 880 -16.02 44.45 -53.54
N PRO A 881 -16.44 45.60 -52.95
CA PRO A 881 -16.27 46.14 -51.58
C PRO A 881 -17.66 46.58 -50.98
N ALA A 882 -17.91 47.61 -50.13
CA ALA A 882 -17.14 48.70 -49.51
C ALA A 882 -17.89 49.32 -48.30
N GLY A 883 -17.13 49.79 -47.28
CA GLY A 883 -17.50 50.89 -46.35
C GLY A 883 -18.41 50.55 -45.14
N GLY A 884 -18.24 51.18 -43.97
CA GLY A 884 -17.16 52.08 -43.54
C GLY A 884 -17.55 53.02 -42.37
N ASP A 885 -16.61 53.22 -41.42
CA ASP A 885 -16.21 54.47 -40.75
C ASP A 885 -17.24 55.47 -40.13
N VAL A 886 -17.04 56.09 -38.95
CA VAL A 886 -16.06 55.90 -37.86
C VAL A 886 -16.39 56.76 -36.59
N LEU A 887 -15.89 56.37 -35.40
CA LEU A 887 -15.56 57.17 -34.18
C LEU A 887 -16.62 57.88 -33.25
N LEU A 888 -16.33 57.74 -31.93
CA LEU A 888 -16.31 58.73 -30.81
C LEU A 888 -17.58 59.32 -30.10
N ALA A 889 -17.80 58.82 -28.87
CA ALA A 889 -17.62 59.52 -27.57
C ALA A 889 -18.70 60.40 -26.86
N THR A 890 -18.63 60.33 -25.52
CA THR A 890 -18.99 61.31 -24.46
C THR A 890 -20.45 61.70 -24.13
N ALA A 891 -20.92 61.13 -23.00
CA ALA A 891 -21.35 61.81 -21.76
C ALA A 891 -22.59 62.76 -21.67
N ALA A 892 -23.51 62.33 -20.78
CA ALA A 892 -24.18 63.09 -19.70
C ALA A 892 -25.45 63.96 -19.91
N ALA A 893 -26.39 63.75 -18.95
CA ALA A 893 -27.40 64.66 -18.36
C ALA A 893 -28.67 65.08 -19.14
N GLY A 894 -29.81 65.13 -18.41
CA GLY A 894 -31.00 65.94 -18.74
C GLY A 894 -32.36 65.22 -18.72
N VAL A 895 -33.26 65.62 -17.80
CA VAL A 895 -34.69 65.21 -17.76
C VAL A 895 -35.56 66.48 -17.94
N PRO A 896 -36.80 66.37 -18.46
CA PRO A 896 -37.95 66.67 -17.59
C PRO A 896 -39.22 65.81 -17.81
N VAL A 897 -40.14 65.88 -16.84
CA VAL A 897 -41.45 65.17 -16.74
C VAL A 897 -42.62 66.12 -17.16
N PRO A 898 -43.94 65.75 -17.17
CA PRO A 898 -44.80 65.26 -16.06
C PRO A 898 -45.65 64.02 -16.46
N ASP A 899 -46.71 63.51 -15.82
CA ASP A 899 -47.62 63.78 -14.65
C ASP A 899 -48.34 62.41 -14.35
N ASP A 900 -49.08 62.05 -13.29
CA ASP A 900 -49.44 62.56 -11.94
C ASP A 900 -50.09 61.34 -11.16
N ARG A 901 -50.20 61.41 -9.81
CA ARG A 901 -51.03 60.55 -8.89
C ARG A 901 -50.59 59.10 -8.63
N THR A 902 -50.63 58.51 -7.41
CA THR A 902 -50.87 58.93 -6.00
C THR A 902 -50.44 57.73 -5.10
N GLY A 903 -50.02 57.81 -3.83
CA GLY A 903 -49.70 58.95 -2.95
C GLY A 903 -49.86 58.65 -1.44
N SER A 904 -48.76 58.57 -0.66
CA SER A 904 -48.66 58.74 0.84
C SER A 904 -49.36 57.71 1.77
N ASP A 905 -49.12 57.55 3.09
CA ASP A 905 -48.31 58.18 4.18
C ASP A 905 -48.25 57.13 5.37
N ARG A 906 -47.43 57.10 6.44
CA ARG A 906 -46.17 57.74 6.92
C ARG A 906 -45.59 56.97 8.14
N SER A 907 -44.29 57.08 8.45
CA SER A 907 -43.63 56.63 9.71
C SER A 907 -43.85 57.60 10.90
N PRO A 908 -43.46 57.27 12.17
CA PRO A 908 -42.15 57.77 12.68
C PRO A 908 -41.43 57.00 13.85
N ILE A 909 -40.11 57.00 13.78
CA ILE A 909 -39.04 57.22 14.81
C ILE A 909 -39.40 57.22 16.34
N GLU A 910 -38.75 56.31 17.10
CA GLU A 910 -38.02 56.40 18.41
C GLU A 910 -38.49 57.33 19.58
N PRO A 911 -38.26 56.96 20.89
CA PRO A 911 -36.89 56.90 21.48
C PRO A 911 -36.60 55.88 22.63
N ASN A 912 -35.32 55.87 23.04
CA ASN A 912 -34.62 55.08 24.06
C ASN A 912 -34.89 55.47 25.55
N THR A 913 -34.92 54.52 26.52
CA THR A 913 -34.48 54.77 27.93
C THR A 913 -34.28 53.52 28.84
N THR A 914 -33.05 53.39 29.38
CA THR A 914 -32.67 52.84 30.73
C THR A 914 -33.01 51.39 31.15
N ALA A 915 -32.19 50.85 32.07
CA ALA A 915 -32.23 49.47 32.57
C ALA A 915 -32.63 49.36 34.05
N ASP A 916 -33.06 48.18 34.47
CA ASP A 916 -32.85 47.64 35.82
C ASP A 916 -32.86 46.10 35.80
N ALA A 917 -32.40 45.44 36.87
CA ALA A 917 -32.16 43.99 36.91
C ALA A 917 -33.04 43.22 37.95
N PRO A 918 -32.81 41.92 38.19
CA PRO A 918 -33.60 40.83 37.61
C PRO A 918 -34.69 40.27 38.56
N THR A 919 -35.63 39.47 38.03
CA THR A 919 -36.51 38.62 38.85
C THR A 919 -36.86 37.32 38.11
N VAL A 920 -36.91 36.21 38.85
CA VAL A 920 -37.12 34.85 38.35
C VAL A 920 -38.59 34.58 38.04
N VAL A 921 -38.87 34.01 36.85
CA VAL A 921 -40.14 33.32 36.53
C VAL A 921 -39.82 32.06 35.73
N VAL A 922 -40.53 30.95 36.02
CA VAL A 922 -40.36 29.65 35.37
C VAL A 922 -41.21 29.57 34.10
N PRO A 923 -40.69 29.08 32.95
CA PRO A 923 -41.52 28.77 31.78
C PRO A 923 -42.29 27.47 32.00
N GLY A 924 -43.59 27.46 31.67
CA GLY A 924 -44.41 26.25 31.64
C GLY A 924 -44.14 25.41 30.39
N GLY A 925 -44.41 24.11 30.46
CA GLY A 925 -44.23 23.17 29.34
C GLY A 925 -45.21 23.39 28.18
N LEU A 926 -44.83 22.86 27.02
CA LEU A 926 -45.66 22.83 25.81
C LEU A 926 -46.91 21.97 25.99
N THR A 927 -47.94 22.22 25.17
CA THR A 927 -49.14 21.38 25.15
C THR A 927 -48.92 20.11 24.29
N PRO A 928 -49.66 19.01 24.53
CA PRO A 928 -49.45 17.75 23.80
C PRO A 928 -49.61 17.84 22.27
N GLU A 929 -50.43 18.76 21.76
CA GLU A 929 -50.55 19.00 20.30
C GLU A 929 -49.29 19.67 19.75
N GLN A 930 -48.68 20.62 20.49
CA GLN A 930 -47.45 21.30 20.08
C GLN A 930 -46.21 20.40 20.17
N ILE A 931 -46.18 19.48 21.13
CA ILE A 931 -45.15 18.44 21.20
C ILE A 931 -45.25 17.56 19.95
N ARG A 932 -46.46 17.16 19.58
CA ARG A 932 -46.70 16.31 18.41
C ARG A 932 -46.39 16.99 17.07
N GLU A 933 -46.68 18.28 16.91
CA GLU A 933 -46.24 19.04 15.72
C GLU A 933 -44.70 19.09 15.63
N GLN A 934 -43.99 19.27 16.76
CA GLN A 934 -42.52 19.24 16.78
C GLN A 934 -41.92 17.85 16.53
N GLU A 935 -42.59 16.78 16.98
CA GLU A 935 -42.19 15.39 16.71
C GLU A 935 -42.42 14.98 15.24
N GLU A 936 -43.44 15.54 14.57
CA GLU A 936 -43.68 15.32 13.14
C GLU A 936 -42.73 16.16 12.25
N GLU A 937 -42.38 17.40 12.60
CA GLU A 937 -41.32 18.16 11.89
C GLU A 937 -39.93 17.52 12.04
N GLN A 938 -39.54 17.09 13.24
CA GLN A 938 -38.20 16.49 13.47
C GLN A 938 -38.00 15.12 12.79
N ARG A 939 -39.08 14.45 12.34
CA ARG A 939 -38.98 13.19 11.58
C ARG A 939 -38.59 13.34 10.10
N THR A 940 -38.44 14.57 9.59
CA THR A 940 -38.20 14.82 8.15
C THR A 940 -36.84 15.44 7.82
N ILE A 941 -35.94 15.60 8.81
CA ILE A 941 -34.57 16.12 8.60
C ILE A 941 -33.53 15.21 9.27
N GLY A 942 -33.14 14.17 8.52
CA GLY A 942 -31.94 13.37 8.76
C GLY A 942 -31.41 12.88 7.41
N PRO A 943 -30.10 12.60 7.26
CA PRO A 943 -29.60 11.95 6.06
C PRO A 943 -30.18 10.54 5.96
N GLU A 944 -30.62 10.13 4.76
CA GLU A 944 -30.98 8.73 4.53
C GLU A 944 -29.76 7.84 4.80
N PRO A 945 -29.91 6.73 5.54
CA PRO A 945 -28.82 5.76 5.68
C PRO A 945 -28.52 5.18 4.29
N ALA A 946 -27.25 5.23 3.88
CA ALA A 946 -26.84 4.67 2.59
C ALA A 946 -27.24 3.18 2.53
N GLU A 947 -28.01 2.80 1.50
CA GLU A 947 -28.43 1.41 1.32
C GLU A 947 -27.20 0.51 1.20
N LEU A 948 -27.01 -0.40 2.16
CA LEU A 948 -25.88 -1.31 2.17
C LEU A 948 -25.91 -2.15 0.88
N THR A 949 -24.76 -2.32 0.23
CA THR A 949 -24.69 -3.20 -0.95
C THR A 949 -25.05 -4.63 -0.55
N ARG A 950 -25.55 -5.43 -1.51
CA ARG A 950 -25.89 -6.85 -1.29
C ARG A 950 -24.75 -7.64 -0.62
N GLU A 951 -23.51 -7.32 -0.95
CA GLU A 951 -22.31 -7.96 -0.37
C GLU A 951 -22.06 -7.51 1.07
N GLN A 952 -22.26 -6.22 1.39
CA GLN A 952 -22.21 -5.71 2.76
C GLN A 952 -23.33 -6.30 3.64
N GLN A 953 -24.55 -6.40 3.10
CA GLN A 953 -25.68 -7.06 3.78
C GLN A 953 -25.37 -8.53 4.07
N LEU A 954 -24.81 -9.26 3.10
CA LEU A 954 -24.42 -10.66 3.28
C LEU A 954 -23.35 -10.80 4.36
N PHE A 955 -22.30 -9.96 4.32
CA PHE A 955 -21.20 -9.95 5.28
C PHE A 955 -21.68 -9.66 6.73
N VAL A 956 -22.58 -8.69 6.93
CA VAL A 956 -23.17 -8.39 8.25
C VAL A 956 -23.93 -9.61 8.79
N LEU A 957 -24.76 -10.24 7.95
CA LEU A 957 -25.54 -11.42 8.36
C LEU A 957 -24.66 -12.65 8.60
N GLU A 958 -23.64 -12.89 7.78
CA GLU A 958 -22.72 -14.03 7.96
C GLU A 958 -21.87 -13.90 9.23
N ASN A 959 -21.42 -12.69 9.58
CA ASN A 959 -20.79 -12.43 10.88
C ASN A 959 -21.77 -12.68 12.04
N ARG A 960 -22.98 -12.14 11.98
CA ARG A 960 -24.01 -12.34 13.02
C ARG A 960 -24.44 -13.81 13.16
N LEU A 961 -24.41 -14.56 12.05
CA LEU A 961 -24.61 -16.02 12.04
C LEU A 961 -23.47 -16.75 12.76
N ALA A 962 -22.22 -16.31 12.59
CA ALA A 962 -21.07 -16.86 13.29
C ALA A 962 -21.12 -16.56 14.81
N GLU A 963 -21.50 -15.34 15.20
CA GLU A 963 -21.71 -14.96 16.61
C GLU A 963 -22.77 -15.84 17.28
N LEU A 964 -23.96 -15.97 16.67
CA LEU A 964 -25.03 -16.79 17.23
C LEU A 964 -24.61 -18.26 17.36
N LYS A 965 -23.85 -18.80 16.39
CA LYS A 965 -23.26 -20.15 16.49
C LYS A 965 -22.22 -20.27 17.60
N GLN A 966 -21.45 -19.23 17.90
CA GLN A 966 -20.55 -19.23 19.07
C GLN A 966 -21.32 -19.14 20.39
N LEU A 967 -22.31 -18.25 20.49
CA LEU A 967 -23.19 -18.10 21.65
C LEU A 967 -23.90 -19.43 21.96
N GLN A 968 -24.48 -20.07 20.94
CA GLN A 968 -25.12 -21.38 21.07
C GLN A 968 -24.18 -22.43 21.66
N ASN A 969 -22.88 -22.39 21.34
CA ASN A 969 -21.88 -23.32 21.87
C ASN A 969 -21.41 -22.97 23.29
N ALA A 970 -21.55 -21.71 23.73
CA ALA A 970 -21.32 -21.29 25.11
C ALA A 970 -22.54 -21.58 26.02
N THR A 971 -23.75 -21.45 25.49
CA THR A 971 -25.01 -21.66 26.21
C THR A 971 -25.17 -23.10 26.70
N LYS A 972 -25.46 -23.22 28.00
CA LYS A 972 -25.67 -24.49 28.71
C LYS A 972 -27.14 -24.80 28.99
N ASP A 973 -27.99 -23.78 29.07
CA ASP A 973 -29.43 -24.00 29.16
C ASP A 973 -29.95 -24.62 27.85
N LYS A 974 -31.06 -25.35 27.93
CA LYS A 974 -31.62 -26.09 26.80
C LYS A 974 -32.67 -25.31 26.01
N GLU A 975 -33.40 -24.41 26.65
CA GLU A 975 -34.46 -23.60 26.04
C GLU A 975 -33.85 -22.34 25.41
N GLU A 976 -32.92 -21.68 26.10
CA GLU A 976 -32.10 -20.60 25.54
C GLU A 976 -31.34 -21.07 24.28
N LYS A 977 -30.73 -22.26 24.32
CA LYS A 977 -30.02 -22.87 23.18
C LYS A 977 -30.96 -23.21 22.00
N ALA A 978 -32.24 -23.45 22.26
CA ALA A 978 -33.26 -23.65 21.23
C ALA A 978 -33.71 -22.31 20.62
N ALA A 979 -33.91 -21.28 21.42
CA ALA A 979 -34.19 -19.92 20.93
C ALA A 979 -33.02 -19.37 20.07
N ILE A 980 -31.77 -19.67 20.45
CA ILE A 980 -30.59 -19.35 19.64
C ILE A 980 -30.56 -20.17 18.34
N GLN A 981 -30.97 -21.45 18.35
CA GLN A 981 -31.12 -22.24 17.11
C GLN A 981 -32.14 -21.59 16.17
N GLU A 982 -33.29 -21.15 16.68
CA GLU A 982 -34.34 -20.51 15.88
C GLU A 982 -33.88 -19.15 15.30
N ARG A 983 -33.05 -18.40 16.04
CA ARG A 983 -32.36 -17.20 15.53
C ARG A 983 -31.29 -17.55 14.47
N ILE A 984 -30.54 -18.64 14.62
CA ILE A 984 -29.57 -19.16 13.62
C ILE A 984 -30.27 -19.59 12.33
N ASP A 985 -31.40 -20.28 12.44
CA ASP A 985 -32.11 -20.87 11.30
C ASP A 985 -32.75 -19.77 10.44
N ARG A 986 -33.43 -18.79 11.05
CA ARG A 986 -33.92 -17.58 10.37
C ARG A 986 -32.81 -16.86 9.61
N LEU A 987 -31.71 -16.50 10.30
CA LEU A 987 -30.62 -15.76 9.67
C LEU A 987 -29.96 -16.53 8.53
N SER A 988 -29.88 -17.86 8.63
CA SER A 988 -29.41 -18.72 7.54
C SER A 988 -30.36 -18.74 6.34
N GLU A 989 -31.67 -18.67 6.58
CA GLU A 989 -32.70 -18.55 5.53
C GLU A 989 -32.60 -17.19 4.84
N ASP A 990 -32.33 -16.11 5.57
CA ASP A 990 -32.23 -14.75 5.01
C ASP A 990 -30.93 -14.55 4.20
N ILE A 991 -29.82 -15.12 4.65
CA ILE A 991 -28.59 -15.25 3.84
C ILE A 991 -28.86 -16.09 2.58
N ALA A 992 -29.69 -17.13 2.65
CA ALA A 992 -30.06 -17.92 1.48
C ALA A 992 -30.95 -17.12 0.50
N LYS A 993 -31.94 -16.36 0.99
CA LYS A 993 -32.77 -15.44 0.19
C LYS A 993 -31.91 -14.41 -0.53
N LEU A 994 -31.01 -13.73 0.19
CA LEU A 994 -30.09 -12.74 -0.38
C LEU A 994 -29.13 -13.37 -1.40
N ASN A 995 -28.74 -14.63 -1.24
CA ASN A 995 -27.95 -15.37 -2.24
C ASN A 995 -28.75 -15.75 -3.49
N THR A 996 -30.07 -15.92 -3.42
CA THR A 996 -30.92 -16.20 -4.60
C THR A 996 -31.17 -14.95 -5.46
N LYS A 997 -31.43 -15.15 -6.76
CA LYS A 997 -31.71 -14.09 -7.74
C LYS A 997 -33.21 -13.76 -7.74
N PRO A 998 -33.63 -12.47 -7.70
CA PRO A 998 -35.05 -12.10 -7.75
C PRO A 998 -35.67 -12.42 -9.12
N GLU A 999 -36.98 -12.72 -9.15
CA GLU A 999 -37.75 -12.77 -10.39
C GLU A 999 -38.10 -11.35 -10.90
N PRO A 1000 -38.24 -11.15 -12.23
CA PRO A 1000 -38.51 -9.81 -12.77
C PRO A 1000 -39.95 -9.37 -12.46
N GLY A 1001 -40.09 -8.31 -11.66
CA GLY A 1001 -41.38 -7.66 -11.38
C GLY A 1001 -41.91 -7.79 -9.95
N ALA A 1002 -41.12 -8.29 -9.00
CA ALA A 1002 -41.40 -8.05 -7.58
C ALA A 1002 -41.07 -6.60 -7.20
N GLU A 1003 -41.93 -5.96 -6.39
CA GLU A 1003 -41.59 -4.69 -5.71
C GLU A 1003 -40.45 -4.92 -4.70
N PRO A 1004 -39.63 -3.89 -4.39
CA PRO A 1004 -38.57 -4.01 -3.39
C PRO A 1004 -39.17 -4.42 -2.04
N VAL A 1005 -38.61 -5.47 -1.43
CA VAL A 1005 -39.09 -6.00 -0.15
C VAL A 1005 -38.67 -5.04 0.96
N ALA A 1006 -39.59 -4.16 1.38
CA ALA A 1006 -39.38 -3.23 2.46
C ALA A 1006 -39.31 -3.95 3.83
N ILE A 1007 -38.12 -4.40 4.22
CA ILE A 1007 -37.85 -4.89 5.59
C ILE A 1007 -37.57 -3.70 6.51
N VAL A 1008 -38.59 -2.85 6.68
CA VAL A 1008 -38.52 -1.64 7.52
C VAL A 1008 -39.58 -1.71 8.62
N GLU A 1009 -39.35 -2.61 9.60
CA GLU A 1009 -39.92 -2.49 10.96
C GLU A 1009 -39.25 -3.44 11.98
N GLU A 1010 -38.76 -4.61 11.55
CA GLU A 1010 -38.29 -5.67 12.45
C GLU A 1010 -37.02 -5.32 13.28
N VAL A 1011 -36.21 -4.36 12.83
CA VAL A 1011 -34.98 -3.93 13.53
C VAL A 1011 -35.27 -3.11 14.81
N GLN A 1012 -36.44 -2.46 14.92
CA GLN A 1012 -36.77 -1.63 16.09
C GLN A 1012 -37.68 -2.33 17.12
N GLN A 1013 -38.56 -3.27 16.72
CA GLN A 1013 -39.49 -3.91 17.66
C GLN A 1013 -38.86 -5.04 18.51
N VAL A 1014 -37.83 -5.74 18.01
CA VAL A 1014 -37.14 -6.77 18.82
C VAL A 1014 -36.45 -6.16 20.06
N GLY A 1015 -36.06 -4.89 19.99
CA GLY A 1015 -35.46 -4.16 21.11
C GLY A 1015 -36.42 -3.86 22.28
N SER A 1016 -37.74 -3.80 22.05
CA SER A 1016 -38.74 -3.69 23.13
C SER A 1016 -39.17 -5.04 23.68
N ASP A 1017 -39.23 -6.08 22.85
CA ASP A 1017 -39.78 -7.36 23.25
C ASP A 1017 -38.79 -8.22 24.07
N ASP A 1018 -37.47 -8.15 23.81
CA ASP A 1018 -36.47 -8.77 24.69
C ASP A 1018 -36.45 -8.13 26.11
N MET A 1019 -36.97 -6.90 26.27
CA MET A 1019 -37.23 -6.25 27.58
C MET A 1019 -38.56 -6.67 28.24
N ALA A 1020 -39.53 -7.18 27.49
CA ALA A 1020 -40.82 -7.65 28.02
C ALA A 1020 -40.81 -9.16 28.32
N ALA A 1021 -40.13 -9.96 27.50
CA ALA A 1021 -39.99 -11.41 27.66
C ALA A 1021 -39.21 -11.77 28.94
N SER A 1022 -38.21 -10.96 29.30
CA SER A 1022 -37.40 -11.12 30.52
C SER A 1022 -38.17 -10.84 31.83
N ALA A 1023 -39.41 -10.33 31.76
CA ALA A 1023 -40.25 -10.02 32.92
C ALA A 1023 -41.39 -11.04 33.19
N SER A 1024 -41.52 -12.12 32.40
CA SER A 1024 -42.79 -12.89 32.36
C SER A 1024 -42.72 -14.43 32.36
N VAL A 1025 -41.57 -15.07 32.66
CA VAL A 1025 -41.52 -16.52 32.96
C VAL A 1025 -40.62 -16.87 34.16
N GLU A 1026 -41.04 -16.52 35.39
CA GLU A 1026 -40.60 -17.22 36.61
C GLU A 1026 -41.75 -17.40 37.62
N THR A 1027 -42.97 -17.66 37.12
CA THR A 1027 -44.21 -17.78 37.91
C THR A 1027 -45.04 -19.03 37.55
N ALA A 1028 -44.37 -20.18 37.44
CA ALA A 1028 -45.02 -21.46 37.12
C ALA A 1028 -45.08 -22.48 38.28
N ASP A 1029 -44.08 -22.51 39.17
CA ASP A 1029 -43.90 -23.61 40.14
C ASP A 1029 -43.51 -23.11 41.55
N LEU A 1030 -44.43 -22.39 42.22
CA LEU A 1030 -44.29 -22.02 43.65
C LEU A 1030 -45.61 -21.85 44.44
N LEU A 1031 -46.72 -22.40 43.94
CA LEU A 1031 -48.05 -22.30 44.57
C LEU A 1031 -48.25 -23.26 45.76
N SER A 1032 -47.54 -23.04 46.87
CA SER A 1032 -47.88 -23.64 48.18
C SER A 1032 -47.28 -22.90 49.39
N PHE A 1033 -47.67 -21.64 49.59
CA PHE A 1033 -47.43 -20.92 50.85
C PHE A 1033 -48.74 -20.75 51.64
N ASP A 1034 -48.76 -21.20 52.89
CA ASP A 1034 -49.88 -21.04 53.81
C ASP A 1034 -49.61 -19.83 54.74
N PRO A 1035 -50.41 -18.75 54.69
CA PRO A 1035 -50.15 -17.53 55.43
C PRO A 1035 -50.41 -17.63 56.95
N ASP A 1036 -51.06 -18.68 57.44
CA ASP A 1036 -51.39 -18.86 58.87
C ASP A 1036 -50.43 -19.82 59.62
N MET A 1037 -49.25 -20.11 59.05
CA MET A 1037 -48.25 -21.02 59.64
C MET A 1037 -47.73 -20.53 61.03
N PRO A 1038 -47.69 -21.41 62.06
CA PRO A 1038 -47.27 -21.02 63.41
C PRO A 1038 -45.76 -20.73 63.52
N GLU A 1039 -45.40 -19.77 64.37
CA GLU A 1039 -44.05 -19.18 64.46
C GLU A 1039 -42.93 -20.20 64.81
N GLU A 1040 -43.23 -21.24 65.58
CA GLU A 1040 -42.25 -22.30 65.91
C GLU A 1040 -41.88 -23.16 64.67
N GLU A 1041 -42.82 -23.36 63.75
CA GLU A 1041 -42.63 -24.16 62.52
C GLU A 1041 -41.82 -23.36 61.48
N LEU A 1042 -42.07 -22.06 61.39
CA LEU A 1042 -41.27 -21.10 60.62
C LEU A 1042 -39.80 -21.07 61.09
N GLN A 1043 -39.56 -21.11 62.40
CA GLN A 1043 -38.20 -21.13 62.97
C GLN A 1043 -37.47 -22.46 62.74
N GLU A 1044 -38.19 -23.58 62.57
CA GLU A 1044 -37.57 -24.87 62.21
C GLU A 1044 -37.16 -24.90 60.72
N LEU A 1045 -37.96 -24.29 59.83
CA LEU A 1045 -37.61 -24.10 58.41
C LEU A 1045 -36.37 -23.20 58.24
N ILE A 1046 -36.30 -22.08 58.97
CA ILE A 1046 -35.12 -21.19 58.98
C ILE A 1046 -33.86 -21.96 59.43
N ARG A 1047 -33.99 -22.86 60.40
CA ARG A 1047 -32.87 -23.70 60.89
C ARG A 1047 -32.40 -24.76 59.88
N GLN A 1048 -33.19 -25.05 58.85
CA GLN A 1048 -32.86 -25.99 57.78
C GLN A 1048 -32.24 -25.34 56.53
N GLY A 1049 -32.13 -24.01 56.48
CA GLY A 1049 -31.21 -23.31 55.57
C GLY A 1049 -31.80 -22.68 54.29
N HIS A 1050 -33.13 -22.57 54.18
CA HIS A 1050 -33.79 -21.92 53.03
C HIS A 1050 -34.02 -20.42 53.26
N THR A 1051 -32.98 -19.58 53.12
CA THR A 1051 -33.04 -18.14 53.48
C THR A 1051 -32.37 -17.17 52.51
N SER A 1052 -32.43 -17.40 51.18
CA SER A 1052 -32.03 -16.40 50.17
C SER A 1052 -33.20 -15.54 49.68
N ASP A 1053 -34.35 -16.16 49.38
CA ASP A 1053 -35.27 -15.56 48.40
C ASP A 1053 -36.34 -14.66 49.04
N MET A 1054 -36.74 -14.92 50.29
CA MET A 1054 -37.62 -14.02 51.04
C MET A 1054 -36.98 -12.64 51.32
N ALA A 1055 -35.65 -12.53 51.31
CA ALA A 1055 -34.96 -11.24 51.42
C ALA A 1055 -35.11 -10.38 50.14
N ARG A 1056 -35.26 -11.01 48.97
CA ARG A 1056 -35.55 -10.30 47.71
C ARG A 1056 -36.98 -9.75 47.69
N ALA A 1057 -37.95 -10.56 48.12
CA ALA A 1057 -39.38 -10.18 48.12
C ALA A 1057 -39.67 -8.86 48.87
N ALA A 1058 -39.04 -8.66 50.04
CA ALA A 1058 -39.20 -7.43 50.82
C ALA A 1058 -38.62 -6.16 50.16
N THR A 1059 -37.71 -6.32 49.19
CA THR A 1059 -37.02 -5.19 48.52
C THR A 1059 -37.79 -4.72 47.27
N ILE A 1060 -38.46 -5.64 46.57
CA ILE A 1060 -39.17 -5.34 45.31
C ILE A 1060 -40.39 -4.43 45.55
N ALA A 1061 -41.09 -4.61 46.68
CA ALA A 1061 -42.30 -3.86 47.01
C ALA A 1061 -42.08 -2.34 47.25
N ASP A 1062 -40.86 -1.89 47.56
CA ASP A 1062 -40.53 -0.45 47.70
C ASP A 1062 -40.07 0.20 46.38
N LEU A 1063 -39.79 -0.60 45.35
CA LEU A 1063 -39.36 -0.15 44.02
C LEU A 1063 -40.56 0.18 43.12
N ASP A 1064 -41.57 -0.67 43.05
CA ASP A 1064 -42.79 -0.44 42.24
C ASP A 1064 -43.50 0.88 42.62
N GLN A 1065 -43.46 1.27 43.90
CA GLN A 1065 -44.12 2.49 44.35
C GLN A 1065 -43.37 3.79 43.97
N ARG A 1066 -42.15 3.69 43.41
CA ARG A 1066 -41.35 4.85 42.97
C ARG A 1066 -41.38 5.09 41.47
N ASN A 1067 -41.53 4.04 40.65
CA ASN A 1067 -41.53 4.16 39.20
C ASN A 1067 -42.82 4.80 38.64
N ALA A 1068 -43.92 4.81 39.41
CA ALA A 1068 -45.21 5.41 39.02
C ALA A 1068 -45.25 6.97 39.05
N VAL A 1069 -44.09 7.65 39.04
CA VAL A 1069 -43.97 9.13 39.15
C VAL A 1069 -43.10 9.72 38.02
N ILE A 1070 -42.59 8.89 37.08
CA ILE A 1070 -41.85 9.37 35.89
C ILE A 1070 -42.49 8.77 34.63
N THR A 1071 -43.61 9.36 34.22
CA THR A 1071 -44.23 9.27 32.89
C THR A 1071 -45.08 10.53 32.69
#